data_AF-A0A924YQL3-F1
#
_entry.id   AF-A0A924YQL3-F1
#
_cell.length_a   1.000
_cell.length_b   1.000
_cell.length_c   1.000
_cell.angle_alpha   90.00
_cell.angle_beta   90.00
_cell.angle_gamma   90.00
#
_symmetry.space_group_name_H-M   'P 1'
#
loop_
_entity.id
_entity.type
_entity.pdbx_description
1 polymer ?
#
loop_
_entity_poly.entity_id
_entity_poly.type
_entity_poly.pdbx_seq_one_letter_code
_entity_poly.pdbx_strand_id
1 'polypeptide(L)'
;MPTALSRAMATLLAGTWCALACVSVCFAENQAEVRAKDDSDGDFGLTRIWKIHLHVLAENWKSMQPAAGGFPGFGPPPPGGGRPNAGTERKPNDAPPAFGGPGGAFRPGSFGFEFEYVKADVELDGQTMKDVGLRFKGNGSYMLSAATRKRPFKIDFNRYVDGQKFHGMQQLNLHNNVMDPTHVRQALSYSVFQAAGVASPRTAFAEVSLTIDGERDHEPLGLYTLVEEIDKAFLRRHFQTDKGLLLKPEGTQGLEYKGEDWAAYSWFEPKSKPKKDEARRLIELTRLIHKADDEQFRREIGALLDTDQFAGFLAANTLLANMDSFLTQVHNYYLYLPPPSNKLQSDKFVFLPWDLDLSMGAFFMAGSAEQLQELSISHPHVGENKLIERLLAWDKFDRTYRDQIRQLTETCFGDKGLTTKSLPAVQAALKDLIAQDAKRAAAAQAAGGPGGFGPGFGPGPGGPGMFGGQPSLETFLVKRRESITAQLAGTSRGKTPGMSFGRPGGGGPGGGGFGPGNFHAPQFLASADADKDQKLSRKEFLDLSTKWLREWDKDKNGSLDEDEIKNGLNESLGPPPNAAPGGFKPPAGFGPGMFLGPPLLKAADTDKDGKTSKTEWTALFGTWFKQWDKGNDDRLDNAELIAGLNSAFGPPPGLGPPGFGPPRAPESKPDTPRQ
;
A
#
# COMPACT_ATOMS: atom_id res chain seq x y z
N MET A 1 43.26 -9.00 -45.28
CA MET A 1 42.49 -7.87 -44.72
C MET A 1 41.34 -8.32 -43.79
N PRO A 2 41.57 -8.97 -42.61
CA PRO A 2 40.49 -9.13 -41.62
C PRO A 2 40.76 -8.46 -40.26
N THR A 3 41.94 -7.86 -40.04
CA THR A 3 42.33 -7.32 -38.71
C THR A 3 41.90 -5.88 -38.47
N ALA A 4 41.58 -5.11 -39.52
CA ALA A 4 41.16 -3.71 -39.39
C ALA A 4 39.67 -3.56 -39.00
N LEU A 5 38.78 -4.42 -39.51
CA LEU A 5 37.34 -4.36 -39.19
C LEU A 5 37.04 -4.73 -37.73
N SER A 6 37.78 -5.68 -37.16
CA SER A 6 37.61 -6.10 -35.76
C SER A 6 38.01 -5.01 -34.77
N ARG A 7 39.09 -4.25 -35.05
CA ARG A 7 39.47 -3.10 -34.23
C ARG A 7 38.50 -1.93 -34.38
N ALA A 8 37.98 -1.66 -35.58
CA ALA A 8 37.00 -0.58 -35.78
C ALA A 8 35.68 -0.86 -35.03
N MET A 9 35.19 -2.11 -35.02
CA MET A 9 33.99 -2.49 -34.25
C MET A 9 34.22 -2.46 -32.74
N ALA A 10 35.37 -2.91 -32.24
CA ALA A 10 35.70 -2.83 -30.82
C ALA A 10 35.83 -1.38 -30.33
N THR A 11 36.36 -0.48 -31.16
CA THR A 11 36.49 0.94 -30.83
C THR A 11 35.14 1.66 -30.89
N LEU A 12 34.24 1.28 -31.82
CA LEU A 12 32.87 1.81 -31.84
C LEU A 12 32.07 1.36 -30.62
N LEU A 13 32.15 0.08 -30.22
CA LEU A 13 31.46 -0.47 -29.05
C LEU A 13 31.98 0.11 -27.73
N ALA A 14 33.30 0.33 -27.60
CA ALA A 14 33.88 1.02 -26.45
C ALA A 14 33.49 2.50 -26.41
N GLY A 15 33.35 3.15 -27.57
CA GLY A 15 32.88 4.53 -27.70
C GLY A 15 31.42 4.71 -27.29
N THR A 16 30.52 3.78 -27.62
CA THR A 16 29.12 3.82 -27.18
C THR A 16 28.96 3.51 -25.69
N TRP A 17 29.80 2.64 -25.11
CA TRP A 17 29.80 2.39 -23.67
C TRP A 17 30.36 3.57 -22.86
N CYS A 18 31.40 4.26 -23.35
CA CYS A 18 31.86 5.52 -22.74
C CYS A 18 30.85 6.65 -22.89
N ALA A 19 30.12 6.75 -24.02
CA ALA A 19 29.09 7.77 -24.19
C ALA A 19 27.86 7.53 -23.30
N LEU A 20 27.42 6.27 -23.12
CA LEU A 20 26.35 5.92 -22.17
C LEU A 20 26.79 6.09 -20.71
N ALA A 21 28.03 5.74 -20.36
CA ALA A 21 28.60 5.99 -19.04
C ALA A 21 28.76 7.49 -18.77
N CYS A 22 29.20 8.29 -19.75
CA CYS A 22 29.28 9.75 -19.62
C CYS A 22 27.90 10.40 -19.54
N VAL A 23 26.87 9.89 -20.22
CA VAL A 23 25.49 10.41 -20.07
C VAL A 23 24.91 10.05 -18.70
N SER A 24 25.09 8.82 -18.20
CA SER A 24 24.67 8.44 -16.84
C SER A 24 25.46 9.17 -15.72
N VAL A 25 26.75 9.43 -15.94
CA VAL A 25 27.57 10.25 -15.01
C VAL A 25 27.13 11.71 -15.08
N CYS A 26 26.84 12.26 -16.26
CA CYS A 26 26.29 13.61 -16.39
C CYS A 26 24.89 13.79 -15.78
N PHE A 27 24.06 12.74 -15.70
CA PHE A 27 22.77 12.81 -14.98
C PHE A 27 22.93 12.71 -13.45
N ALA A 28 23.85 11.89 -12.96
CA ALA A 28 24.14 11.77 -11.53
C ALA A 28 24.93 12.97 -10.97
N GLU A 29 25.89 13.52 -11.74
CA GLU A 29 26.64 14.72 -11.38
C GLU A 29 25.76 15.99 -11.47
N ASN A 30 24.84 16.10 -12.45
CA ASN A 30 23.87 17.21 -12.47
C ASN A 30 22.94 17.20 -11.25
N GLN A 31 22.51 16.03 -10.76
CA GLN A 31 21.65 16.01 -9.58
C GLN A 31 22.41 16.25 -8.27
N ALA A 32 23.68 15.85 -8.19
CA ALA A 32 24.53 16.18 -7.05
C ALA A 32 24.84 17.69 -6.96
N GLU A 33 24.89 18.40 -8.09
CA GLU A 33 25.07 19.87 -8.14
C GLU A 33 23.77 20.68 -7.92
N VAL A 34 22.58 20.10 -8.08
CA VAL A 34 21.30 20.84 -7.99
C VAL A 34 20.73 20.94 -6.57
N ARG A 35 21.09 20.03 -5.65
CA ARG A 35 20.60 20.07 -4.27
C ARG A 35 21.44 20.98 -3.39
N ALA A 36 20.81 21.99 -2.80
CA ALA A 36 21.44 22.81 -1.77
C ALA A 36 21.71 21.96 -0.51
N LYS A 37 22.95 21.97 -0.02
CA LYS A 37 23.30 21.47 1.31
C LYS A 37 22.56 22.30 2.36
N ASP A 38 22.01 21.67 3.38
CA ASP A 38 21.35 22.37 4.50
C ASP A 38 21.81 21.87 5.87
N ASP A 39 21.46 22.63 6.91
CA ASP A 39 21.88 22.37 8.29
C ASP A 39 21.37 21.04 8.85
N SER A 40 20.35 20.44 8.23
CA SER A 40 19.78 19.15 8.63
C SER A 40 20.44 17.94 7.99
N ASP A 41 21.44 18.11 7.11
CA ASP A 41 22.08 16.97 6.45
C ASP A 41 22.79 16.00 7.42
N GLY A 42 23.24 16.49 8.58
CA GLY A 42 23.79 15.65 9.64
C GLY A 42 22.74 14.90 10.48
N ASP A 43 21.46 15.24 10.33
CA ASP A 43 20.38 14.67 11.14
C ASP A 43 19.89 13.33 10.61
N PHE A 44 20.26 13.00 9.37
CA PHE A 44 19.79 11.82 8.67
C PHE A 44 20.93 10.88 8.31
N GLY A 45 20.62 9.60 8.26
CA GLY A 45 21.60 8.57 7.92
C GLY A 45 21.13 7.20 8.34
N LEU A 46 21.54 6.18 7.58
CA LEU A 46 21.15 4.79 7.81
C LEU A 46 21.66 4.21 9.14
N THR A 47 22.60 4.89 9.82
CA THR A 47 23.08 4.50 11.15
C THR A 47 22.91 5.61 12.19
N ARG A 48 22.20 6.69 11.85
CA ARG A 48 21.92 7.78 12.77
C ARG A 48 20.75 7.41 13.67
N ILE A 49 20.97 7.44 14.98
CA ILE A 49 19.96 7.14 16.00
C ILE A 49 19.80 8.36 16.89
N TRP A 50 18.61 8.94 16.92
CA TRP A 50 18.22 10.03 17.81
C TRP A 50 17.65 9.48 19.12
N LYS A 51 17.88 10.17 20.23
CA LYS A 51 17.08 10.02 21.45
C LYS A 51 16.01 11.11 21.44
N ILE A 52 14.75 10.70 21.40
CA ILE A 52 13.61 11.61 21.35
C ILE A 52 12.74 11.37 22.56
N HIS A 53 12.57 12.41 23.38
CA HIS A 53 11.63 12.39 24.48
C HIS A 53 10.43 13.27 24.14
N LEU A 54 9.23 12.70 24.18
CA LEU A 54 7.97 13.41 24.01
C LEU A 54 7.39 13.72 25.39
N HIS A 55 7.04 14.97 25.64
CA HIS A 55 6.40 15.40 26.88
C HIS A 55 5.06 16.07 26.59
N VAL A 56 3.97 15.52 27.12
CA VAL A 56 2.61 15.95 26.81
C VAL A 56 1.74 16.00 28.08
N LEU A 57 0.87 17.00 28.16
CA LEU A 57 -0.12 17.09 29.23
C LEU A 57 -1.15 15.96 29.10
N ALA A 58 -1.69 15.45 30.21
CA ALA A 58 -2.69 14.38 30.19
C ALA A 58 -3.95 14.76 29.38
N GLU A 59 -4.45 15.99 29.52
CA GLU A 59 -5.59 16.47 28.74
C GLU A 59 -5.29 16.53 27.23
N ASN A 60 -4.07 16.93 26.87
CA ASN A 60 -3.62 17.00 25.48
C ASN A 60 -3.52 15.59 24.91
N TRP A 61 -2.90 14.65 25.62
CA TRP A 61 -2.83 13.25 25.21
C TRP A 61 -4.21 12.63 24.97
N LYS A 62 -5.17 12.92 25.87
CA LYS A 62 -6.55 12.46 25.71
C LYS A 62 -7.21 13.03 24.45
N SER A 63 -6.98 14.31 24.15
CA SER A 63 -7.55 14.98 22.97
C SER A 63 -6.92 14.56 21.64
N MET A 64 -5.71 14.00 21.64
CA MET A 64 -5.07 13.44 20.44
C MET A 64 -5.77 12.16 19.94
N GLN A 65 -6.53 11.47 20.80
CA GLN A 65 -7.29 10.30 20.38
C GLN A 65 -8.32 10.74 19.33
N PRO A 66 -8.42 10.04 18.17
CA PRO A 66 -9.28 10.48 17.09
C PRO A 66 -10.74 10.50 17.54
N ALA A 67 -11.43 11.62 17.29
CA ALA A 67 -12.85 11.80 17.64
C ALA A 67 -13.78 10.96 16.74
N ALA A 68 -13.31 10.63 15.54
CA ALA A 68 -13.97 9.79 14.55
C ALA A 68 -12.91 9.09 13.68
N GLY A 69 -13.30 7.99 13.04
CA GLY A 69 -12.43 7.18 12.19
C GLY A 69 -12.35 5.72 12.66
N GLY A 70 -11.81 4.89 11.77
CA GLY A 70 -11.94 3.45 11.84
C GLY A 70 -12.76 2.94 10.67
N PHE A 71 -12.58 1.66 10.34
CA PHE A 71 -13.43 0.99 9.36
C PHE A 71 -14.91 1.19 9.76
N PRO A 72 -15.85 1.43 8.83
CA PRO A 72 -17.28 1.34 9.16
C PRO A 72 -17.57 -0.01 9.84
N GLY A 73 -18.00 0.04 11.11
CA GLY A 73 -18.22 -1.14 11.97
C GLY A 73 -17.07 -1.53 12.91
N PHE A 74 -15.89 -0.87 12.86
CA PHE A 74 -14.70 -1.24 13.66
C PHE A 74 -13.96 -0.04 14.28
N GLY A 75 -14.63 0.65 15.20
CA GLY A 75 -14.00 1.53 16.19
C GLY A 75 -14.66 1.36 17.56
N PRO A 76 -13.96 1.59 18.69
CA PRO A 76 -14.65 1.76 19.95
C PRO A 76 -15.60 2.96 19.81
N PRO A 77 -16.80 2.92 20.43
CA PRO A 77 -17.67 4.08 20.45
C PRO A 77 -16.90 5.29 21.01
N PRO A 78 -17.16 6.51 20.51
CA PRO A 78 -16.47 7.70 21.02
C PRO A 78 -16.63 7.78 22.54
N PRO A 79 -15.56 8.03 23.32
CA PRO A 79 -15.67 8.14 24.76
C PRO A 79 -16.50 9.37 25.11
N GLY A 80 -17.75 9.14 25.53
CA GLY A 80 -18.67 10.17 26.00
C GLY A 80 -19.62 10.66 24.91
N GLY A 81 -20.90 10.28 25.04
CA GLY A 81 -22.01 10.81 24.26
C GLY A 81 -22.34 12.28 24.58
N GLY A 82 -21.37 13.18 24.41
CA GLY A 82 -21.53 14.61 24.54
C GLY A 82 -21.27 15.30 23.21
N ARG A 83 -22.23 16.09 22.73
CA ARG A 83 -22.02 17.04 21.63
C ARG A 83 -20.81 17.95 21.96
N PRO A 84 -19.96 18.31 20.98
CA PRO A 84 -18.79 19.13 21.26
C PRO A 84 -19.17 20.47 21.91
N ASN A 85 -18.46 20.81 22.98
CA ASN A 85 -18.55 22.09 23.67
C ASN A 85 -18.21 23.24 22.71
N ALA A 86 -19.10 24.21 22.62
CA ALA A 86 -18.86 25.49 21.96
C ALA A 86 -17.95 26.34 22.84
N GLY A 87 -16.69 26.56 22.45
CA GLY A 87 -15.78 27.36 23.26
C GLY A 87 -14.39 27.70 22.69
N THR A 88 -14.01 27.24 21.50
CA THR A 88 -12.76 27.68 20.86
C THR A 88 -13.08 28.44 19.58
N GLU A 89 -12.57 29.67 19.48
CA GLU A 89 -12.78 30.59 18.37
C GLU A 89 -12.40 29.93 17.04
N ARG A 90 -13.42 29.62 16.23
CA ARG A 90 -13.27 29.08 14.87
C ARG A 90 -12.89 30.20 13.91
N LYS A 91 -11.92 29.95 13.03
CA LYS A 91 -11.71 30.79 11.86
C LYS A 91 -12.82 30.52 10.83
N PRO A 92 -13.23 31.50 9.98
CA PRO A 92 -14.51 31.45 9.26
C PRO A 92 -14.69 30.39 8.15
N ASN A 93 -13.78 29.42 7.99
CA ASN A 93 -13.89 28.37 6.97
C ASN A 93 -14.06 26.95 7.53
N ASP A 94 -14.18 26.78 8.85
CA ASP A 94 -14.22 25.45 9.50
C ASP A 94 -15.65 24.96 9.84
N ALA A 95 -16.61 25.14 8.93
CA ALA A 95 -17.93 24.53 9.06
C ALA A 95 -18.04 23.29 8.14
N PRO A 96 -18.24 22.07 8.67
CA PRO A 96 -18.37 20.89 7.83
C PRO A 96 -19.78 20.78 7.21
N PRO A 97 -19.91 20.50 5.90
CA PRO A 97 -21.16 20.04 5.32
C PRO A 97 -21.47 18.59 5.74
N ALA A 98 -22.76 18.26 5.78
CA ALA A 98 -23.33 17.02 6.33
C ALA A 98 -22.97 15.75 5.53
N PHE A 99 -22.91 14.63 6.26
CA PHE A 99 -22.65 13.27 5.77
C PHE A 99 -23.79 12.76 4.87
N GLY A 100 -23.48 12.14 3.74
CA GLY A 100 -24.39 11.17 3.08
C GLY A 100 -25.33 11.65 1.96
N GLY A 101 -25.06 12.78 1.29
CA GLY A 101 -25.77 13.13 0.05
C GLY A 101 -25.06 12.60 -1.21
N PRO A 102 -25.77 12.32 -2.32
CA PRO A 102 -25.14 11.99 -3.60
C PRO A 102 -24.29 13.19 -4.05
N GLY A 103 -22.96 13.06 -4.00
CA GLY A 103 -22.00 14.14 -4.23
C GLY A 103 -21.13 14.54 -3.03
N GLY A 104 -21.28 13.89 -1.88
CA GLY A 104 -20.38 14.10 -0.73
C GLY A 104 -18.99 13.48 -0.96
N ALA A 105 -17.95 14.30 -1.01
CA ALA A 105 -16.56 13.85 -1.11
C ALA A 105 -16.18 12.97 0.10
N PHE A 106 -15.56 11.82 -0.17
CA PHE A 106 -14.83 11.06 0.84
C PHE A 106 -13.74 11.96 1.46
N ARG A 107 -13.66 11.99 2.79
CA ARG A 107 -12.69 12.78 3.55
C ARG A 107 -11.31 12.13 3.59
N PRO A 108 -10.24 12.87 3.95
CA PRO A 108 -8.86 12.36 3.98
C PRO A 108 -8.69 11.12 4.87
N GLY A 109 -7.88 10.17 4.42
CA GLY A 109 -7.68 8.87 5.03
C GLY A 109 -8.68 7.84 4.50
N SER A 110 -8.19 6.79 3.84
CA SER A 110 -9.02 5.65 3.38
C SER A 110 -9.84 4.97 4.49
N PHE A 111 -9.58 5.32 5.76
CA PHE A 111 -10.26 4.81 6.96
C PHE A 111 -10.83 5.92 7.86
N GLY A 112 -10.89 7.18 7.38
CA GLY A 112 -11.58 8.29 8.03
C GLY A 112 -11.02 8.77 9.37
N PHE A 113 -9.78 8.42 9.73
CA PHE A 113 -9.15 8.95 10.94
C PHE A 113 -8.78 10.43 10.78
N GLU A 114 -9.37 11.28 11.63
CA GLU A 114 -8.96 12.67 11.79
C GLU A 114 -8.16 12.79 13.11
N PHE A 115 -6.90 13.22 13.00
CA PHE A 115 -5.99 13.37 14.14
C PHE A 115 -5.72 14.85 14.43
N GLU A 116 -6.04 15.27 15.65
CA GLU A 116 -5.83 16.63 16.11
C GLU A 116 -4.38 16.86 16.54
N TYR A 117 -3.89 18.07 16.28
CA TYR A 117 -2.64 18.56 16.85
C TYR A 117 -2.89 19.09 18.26
N VAL A 118 -2.01 18.70 19.17
CA VAL A 118 -1.96 19.23 20.53
C VAL A 118 -0.60 19.83 20.82
N LYS A 119 -0.54 20.67 21.83
CA LYS A 119 0.70 21.25 22.32
C LYS A 119 1.48 20.22 23.13
N ALA A 120 2.77 20.10 22.86
CA ALA A 120 3.71 19.23 23.56
C ALA A 120 5.11 19.88 23.57
N ASP A 121 5.99 19.37 24.42
CA ASP A 121 7.42 19.63 24.33
C ASP A 121 8.11 18.39 23.75
N VAL A 122 9.19 18.58 23.00
CA VAL A 122 10.01 17.49 22.48
C VAL A 122 11.48 17.77 22.74
N GLU A 123 12.19 16.79 23.29
CA GLU A 123 13.64 16.82 23.43
C GLU A 123 14.26 15.91 22.37
N LEU A 124 15.18 16.44 21.56
CA LEU A 124 15.93 15.69 20.56
C LEU A 124 17.43 15.76 20.89
N ASP A 125 18.05 14.66 21.31
CA ASP A 125 19.45 14.59 21.76
C ASP A 125 19.84 15.70 22.75
N GLY A 126 19.00 15.94 23.76
CA GLY A 126 19.24 16.98 24.77
C GLY A 126 18.80 18.39 24.36
N GLN A 127 18.39 18.62 23.11
CA GLN A 127 17.82 19.88 22.67
C GLN A 127 16.30 19.88 22.86
N THR A 128 15.80 20.64 23.82
CA THR A 128 14.37 20.82 24.04
C THR A 128 13.77 21.87 23.10
N MET A 129 12.73 21.48 22.38
CA MET A 129 11.86 22.34 21.57
C MET A 129 10.50 22.41 22.28
N LYS A 130 10.12 23.61 22.73
CA LYS A 130 8.88 23.83 23.47
C LYS A 130 7.72 24.22 22.58
N ASP A 131 6.52 23.93 23.05
CA ASP A 131 5.26 24.32 22.41
C ASP A 131 5.15 23.84 20.95
N VAL A 132 5.59 22.61 20.68
CA VAL A 132 5.46 21.98 19.36
C VAL A 132 4.05 21.40 19.17
N GLY A 133 3.65 21.23 17.93
CA GLY A 133 2.49 20.42 17.55
C GLY A 133 2.82 18.95 17.55
N LEU A 134 2.10 18.16 18.34
CA LEU A 134 2.16 16.70 18.31
C LEU A 134 0.80 16.12 17.91
N ARG A 135 0.78 15.15 17.00
CA ARG A 135 -0.42 14.38 16.67
C ARG A 135 -0.08 12.93 16.32
N PHE A 136 -1.07 12.05 16.36
CA PHE A 136 -0.96 10.74 15.71
C PHE A 136 -1.06 10.86 14.19
N LYS A 137 -0.67 9.79 13.49
CA LYS A 137 -0.79 9.71 12.03
C LYS A 137 -1.04 8.29 11.52
N GLY A 138 -1.33 8.18 10.23
CA GLY A 138 -1.42 6.91 9.52
C GLY A 138 -2.70 6.15 9.85
N ASN A 139 -2.94 5.09 9.08
CA ASN A 139 -4.14 4.27 9.20
C ASN A 139 -3.79 2.92 9.80
N GLY A 140 -3.30 1.98 8.97
CA GLY A 140 -2.92 0.64 9.41
C GLY A 140 -1.97 0.65 10.61
N SER A 141 -0.89 1.44 10.56
CA SER A 141 0.08 1.50 11.66
C SER A 141 -0.51 2.06 12.97
N TYR A 142 -1.52 2.93 12.89
CA TYR A 142 -2.23 3.44 14.08
C TYR A 142 -3.17 2.38 14.64
N MET A 143 -3.96 1.71 13.79
CA MET A 143 -4.88 0.64 14.18
C MET A 143 -4.14 -0.56 14.79
N LEU A 144 -3.06 -1.01 14.15
CA LEU A 144 -2.35 -2.21 14.58
C LEU A 144 -1.50 -1.98 15.84
N SER A 145 -1.23 -0.71 16.18
CA SER A 145 -0.61 -0.33 17.46
C SER A 145 -1.64 0.01 18.56
N ALA A 146 -2.94 -0.21 18.33
CA ALA A 146 -4.04 0.18 19.23
C ALA A 146 -3.86 -0.22 20.70
N ALA A 147 -3.25 -1.38 20.93
CA ALA A 147 -3.05 -1.92 22.27
C ALA A 147 -1.82 -1.40 23.01
N THR A 148 -1.03 -0.56 22.37
CA THR A 148 0.21 -0.02 22.94
C THR A 148 0.23 1.50 22.85
N ARG A 149 1.09 2.15 23.64
CA ARG A 149 1.39 3.57 23.46
C ARG A 149 2.43 3.82 22.37
N LYS A 150 2.94 2.78 21.70
CA LYS A 150 3.86 2.88 20.57
C LYS A 150 3.14 3.32 19.29
N ARG A 151 2.60 4.53 19.31
CA ARG A 151 1.79 5.10 18.24
C ARG A 151 2.68 5.83 17.24
N PRO A 152 2.32 5.87 15.94
CA PRO A 152 3.02 6.72 14.99
C PRO A 152 2.69 8.20 15.26
N PHE A 153 3.72 9.06 15.27
CA PHE A 153 3.58 10.48 15.57
C PHE A 153 3.99 11.37 14.39
N LYS A 154 3.42 12.56 14.35
CA LYS A 154 3.93 13.69 13.56
C LYS A 154 4.18 14.87 14.49
N ILE A 155 5.36 15.47 14.36
CA ILE A 155 5.81 16.66 15.09
C ILE A 155 5.78 17.83 14.12
N ASP A 156 5.25 18.96 14.55
CA ASP A 156 5.24 20.24 13.86
C ASP A 156 5.81 21.33 14.77
N PHE A 157 7.08 21.66 14.58
CA PHE A 157 7.80 22.64 15.40
C PHE A 157 7.19 24.04 15.28
N ASN A 158 6.58 24.34 14.13
CA ASN A 158 6.09 25.67 13.79
C ASN A 158 4.58 25.82 14.05
N ARG A 159 3.93 24.86 14.72
CA ARG A 159 2.47 24.84 14.87
C ARG A 159 1.95 25.92 15.82
N TYR A 160 2.61 26.09 16.96
CA TYR A 160 2.22 27.06 18.00
C TYR A 160 3.27 28.14 18.24
N VAL A 161 4.45 28.01 17.65
CA VAL A 161 5.51 29.04 17.70
C VAL A 161 5.92 29.36 16.27
N ASP A 162 5.44 30.48 15.75
CA ASP A 162 5.74 30.95 14.39
C ASP A 162 7.25 31.12 14.17
N GLY A 163 7.73 30.58 13.06
CA GLY A 163 9.14 30.58 12.67
C GLY A 163 10.01 29.49 13.32
N GLN A 164 9.51 28.74 14.32
CA GLN A 164 10.29 27.71 14.99
C GLN A 164 10.61 26.55 14.02
N LYS A 165 11.88 26.14 14.00
CA LYS A 165 12.39 25.07 13.14
C LYS A 165 13.41 24.24 13.90
N PHE A 166 13.46 22.95 13.59
CA PHE A 166 14.52 22.06 14.04
C PHE A 166 15.49 21.84 12.88
N HIS A 167 16.70 22.41 12.98
CA HIS A 167 17.74 22.38 11.93
C HIS A 167 17.23 22.73 10.52
N GLY A 168 16.30 23.68 10.42
CA GLY A 168 15.69 24.11 9.15
C GLY A 168 14.40 23.37 8.76
N MET A 169 14.08 22.27 9.43
CA MET A 169 12.85 21.49 9.23
C MET A 169 11.68 22.06 10.04
N GLN A 170 10.48 22.04 9.46
CA GLN A 170 9.25 22.46 10.14
C GLN A 170 8.49 21.29 10.74
N GLN A 171 8.59 20.11 10.13
CA GLN A 171 7.88 18.92 10.55
C GLN A 171 8.76 17.67 10.45
N LEU A 172 8.49 16.70 11.32
CA LEU A 172 9.13 15.38 11.33
C LEU A 172 8.09 14.30 11.62
N ASN A 173 8.30 13.10 11.06
CA ASN A 173 7.45 11.95 11.30
C ASN A 173 8.21 10.87 12.07
N LEU A 174 7.55 10.29 13.07
CA LEU A 174 8.03 9.13 13.81
C LEU A 174 7.14 7.93 13.44
N HIS A 175 7.66 7.07 12.56
CA HIS A 175 6.99 5.84 12.15
C HIS A 175 7.30 4.73 13.15
N ASN A 176 6.27 4.08 13.70
CA ASN A 176 6.40 3.11 14.79
C ASN A 176 6.87 1.71 14.35
N ASN A 177 7.04 1.49 13.05
CA ASN A 177 7.50 0.24 12.43
C ASN A 177 6.65 -0.99 12.79
N VAL A 178 5.39 -0.84 13.19
CA VAL A 178 4.56 -1.98 13.64
C VAL A 178 4.31 -3.01 12.52
N MET A 179 4.33 -2.54 11.28
CA MET A 179 4.17 -3.36 10.06
C MET A 179 5.50 -3.81 9.46
N ASP A 180 6.64 -3.41 10.01
CA ASP A 180 7.94 -3.83 9.52
C ASP A 180 8.72 -4.55 10.63
N PRO A 181 8.68 -5.90 10.67
CA PRO A 181 9.38 -6.66 11.70
C PRO A 181 10.91 -6.55 11.60
N THR A 182 11.44 -5.98 10.51
CA THR A 182 12.88 -5.71 10.36
C THR A 182 13.26 -4.32 10.85
N HIS A 183 12.28 -3.43 11.03
CA HIS A 183 12.42 -2.00 11.35
C HIS A 183 13.21 -1.14 10.34
N VAL A 184 13.76 -1.70 9.26
CA VAL A 184 14.72 -1.01 8.39
C VAL A 184 14.25 -0.83 6.95
N ARG A 185 13.15 -1.47 6.52
CA ARG A 185 12.69 -1.45 5.11
C ARG A 185 12.52 -0.03 4.60
N GLN A 186 11.85 0.81 5.37
CA GLN A 186 11.53 2.16 4.95
C GLN A 186 12.80 2.99 4.69
N ALA A 187 13.79 2.93 5.58
CA ALA A 187 15.05 3.65 5.43
C ALA A 187 15.86 3.16 4.22
N LEU A 188 15.97 1.83 4.04
CA LEU A 188 16.68 1.25 2.90
C LEU A 188 15.97 1.56 1.58
N SER A 189 14.64 1.49 1.55
CA SER A 189 13.84 1.77 0.36
C SER A 189 13.95 3.22 -0.08
N TYR A 190 13.89 4.20 0.83
CA TYR A 190 14.13 5.60 0.46
C TYR A 190 15.54 5.82 -0.13
N SER A 191 16.56 5.08 0.35
CA SER A 191 17.90 5.17 -0.23
C SER A 191 17.97 4.66 -1.68
N VAL A 192 17.13 3.70 -2.07
CA VAL A 192 17.02 3.22 -3.46
C VAL A 192 16.36 4.26 -4.35
N PHE A 193 15.31 4.94 -3.89
CA PHE A 193 14.72 6.04 -4.66
C PHE A 193 15.71 7.21 -4.84
N GLN A 194 16.50 7.53 -3.82
CA GLN A 194 17.57 8.53 -3.93
C GLN A 194 18.63 8.11 -4.96
N ALA A 195 19.02 6.83 -4.97
CA ALA A 195 19.93 6.29 -5.99
C ALA A 195 19.33 6.29 -7.41
N ALA A 196 18.01 6.28 -7.53
CA ALA A 196 17.28 6.40 -8.80
C ALA A 196 17.10 7.86 -9.28
N GLY A 197 17.70 8.82 -8.56
CA GLY A 197 17.56 10.25 -8.86
C GLY A 197 16.15 10.81 -8.57
N VAL A 198 15.36 10.12 -7.74
CA VAL A 198 14.03 10.56 -7.34
C VAL A 198 14.13 11.33 -6.04
N ALA A 199 13.66 12.58 -6.04
CA ALA A 199 13.55 13.39 -4.83
C ALA A 199 12.71 12.65 -3.77
N SER A 200 13.34 12.29 -2.65
CA SER A 200 12.77 11.39 -1.65
C SER A 200 13.10 11.85 -0.23
N PRO A 201 12.23 11.56 0.75
CA PRO A 201 12.51 11.79 2.16
C PRO A 201 13.84 11.20 2.62
N ARG A 202 14.55 11.96 3.46
CA ARG A 202 15.68 11.45 4.25
C ARG A 202 15.15 10.72 5.49
N THR A 203 15.95 9.77 5.99
CA THR A 203 15.57 8.97 7.16
C THR A 203 16.70 8.83 8.18
N ALA A 204 16.32 8.72 9.45
CA ALA A 204 17.15 8.27 10.56
C ALA A 204 16.34 7.29 11.43
N PHE A 205 16.93 6.81 12.50
CA PHE A 205 16.24 6.06 13.54
C PHE A 205 16.08 6.91 14.80
N ALA A 206 15.12 6.57 15.64
CA ALA A 206 14.93 7.20 16.93
C ALA A 206 14.58 6.17 18.00
N GLU A 207 15.24 6.27 19.16
CA GLU A 207 14.75 5.71 20.41
C GLU A 207 13.82 6.73 21.06
N VAL A 208 12.54 6.38 21.19
CA VAL A 208 11.50 7.30 21.67
C VAL A 208 11.05 6.94 23.08
N SER A 209 10.96 7.95 23.95
CA SER A 209 10.30 7.87 25.26
C SER A 209 9.18 8.91 25.39
N LEU A 210 8.27 8.70 26.35
CA LEU A 210 7.07 9.51 26.54
C LEU A 210 6.81 9.81 28.01
N THR A 211 6.60 11.08 28.34
CA THR A 211 6.00 11.53 29.60
C THR A 211 4.60 12.05 29.31
N ILE A 212 3.62 11.55 30.07
CA ILE A 212 2.26 12.08 30.15
C ILE A 212 2.07 12.58 31.58
N ASP A 213 1.88 13.88 31.75
CA ASP A 213 1.83 14.50 33.09
C ASP A 213 0.83 13.82 34.01
N GLY A 214 1.30 13.41 35.19
CA GLY A 214 0.48 12.72 36.20
C GLY A 214 0.11 11.27 35.86
N GLU A 215 0.41 10.76 34.67
CA GLU A 215 0.10 9.38 34.26
C GLU A 215 1.34 8.50 34.12
N ARG A 216 2.37 8.99 33.43
CA ARG A 216 3.58 8.24 33.08
C ARG A 216 4.76 9.19 33.00
N ASP A 217 5.88 8.74 33.51
CA ASP A 217 7.14 9.48 33.40
C ASP A 217 8.17 8.64 32.63
N HIS A 218 8.69 9.23 31.57
CA HIS A 218 9.77 8.70 30.74
C HIS A 218 9.57 7.23 30.29
N GLU A 219 8.33 6.88 29.91
CA GLU A 219 7.97 5.54 29.42
C GLU A 219 8.68 5.26 28.09
N PRO A 220 9.50 4.20 27.99
CA PRO A 220 10.17 3.86 26.73
C PRO A 220 9.16 3.30 25.72
N LEU A 221 8.94 4.03 24.62
CA LEU A 221 8.10 3.57 23.50
C LEU A 221 8.86 2.69 22.52
N GLY A 222 10.19 2.86 22.43
CA GLY A 222 11.08 1.99 21.66
C GLY A 222 11.56 2.57 20.34
N LEU A 223 11.88 1.70 19.37
CA LEU A 223 12.50 2.07 18.10
C LEU A 223 11.49 2.59 17.07
N TYR A 224 11.78 3.74 16.49
CA TYR A 224 11.04 4.38 15.41
C TYR A 224 11.93 4.66 14.22
N THR A 225 11.34 4.75 13.03
CA THR A 225 11.97 5.39 11.86
C THR A 225 11.58 6.86 11.85
N LEU A 226 12.57 7.75 11.88
CA LEU A 226 12.40 9.18 11.70
C LEU A 226 12.41 9.48 10.19
N VAL A 227 11.34 10.08 9.68
CA VAL A 227 11.16 10.37 8.26
C VAL A 227 10.90 11.86 8.06
N GLU A 228 11.68 12.47 7.16
CA GLU A 228 11.47 13.84 6.71
C GLU A 228 10.09 14.02 6.07
N GLU A 229 9.39 15.10 6.43
CA GLU A 229 8.12 15.44 5.79
C GLU A 229 8.36 16.00 4.37
N ILE A 230 7.50 15.62 3.42
CA ILE A 230 7.42 16.28 2.12
C ILE A 230 6.61 17.57 2.29
N ASP A 231 7.31 18.63 2.69
CA ASP A 231 6.75 19.97 2.91
C ASP A 231 7.52 21.06 2.14
N LYS A 232 7.32 22.32 2.51
CA LYS A 232 8.01 23.46 1.89
C LYS A 232 9.53 23.40 2.05
N ALA A 233 10.06 22.86 3.15
CA ALA A 233 11.50 22.71 3.34
C ALA A 233 12.07 21.66 2.39
N PHE A 234 11.39 20.51 2.28
CA PHE A 234 11.71 19.49 1.29
C PHE A 234 11.72 20.04 -0.14
N LEU A 235 10.67 20.79 -0.50
CA LEU A 235 10.55 21.36 -1.84
C LEU A 235 11.67 22.36 -2.14
N ARG A 236 12.04 23.24 -1.20
CA ARG A 236 13.18 24.16 -1.39
C ARG A 236 14.50 23.43 -1.60
N ARG A 237 14.72 22.33 -0.87
CA ARG A 237 15.97 21.57 -0.95
C ARG A 237 16.15 20.88 -2.30
N HIS A 238 15.08 20.29 -2.84
CA HIS A 238 15.15 19.51 -4.08
C HIS A 238 14.81 20.31 -5.35
N PHE A 239 13.94 21.31 -5.21
CA PHE A 239 13.39 22.08 -6.33
C PHE A 239 13.67 23.58 -6.20
N GLN A 240 14.48 24.03 -5.24
CA GLN A 240 14.85 25.46 -5.10
C GLN A 240 13.64 26.43 -4.98
N THR A 241 12.46 25.90 -4.63
CA THR A 241 11.20 26.63 -4.49
C THR A 241 10.29 25.88 -3.52
N ASP A 242 9.46 26.60 -2.77
CA ASP A 242 8.38 26.03 -1.93
C ASP A 242 6.97 26.26 -2.51
N LYS A 243 6.92 26.74 -3.75
CA LYS A 243 5.68 27.05 -4.47
C LYS A 243 5.29 25.89 -5.38
N GLY A 244 4.07 25.95 -5.93
CA GLY A 244 3.54 24.95 -6.86
C GLY A 244 2.45 24.10 -6.22
N LEU A 245 1.97 23.11 -6.97
CA LEU A 245 0.89 22.23 -6.54
C LEU A 245 1.48 20.92 -6.01
N LEU A 246 1.41 20.73 -4.70
CA LEU A 246 1.76 19.47 -4.06
C LEU A 246 0.48 18.74 -3.65
N LEU A 247 0.28 17.55 -4.21
CA LEU A 247 -0.89 16.72 -3.99
C LEU A 247 -0.47 15.41 -3.33
N LYS A 248 -1.30 14.92 -2.42
CA LYS A 248 -1.21 13.56 -1.89
C LYS A 248 -2.53 12.84 -2.21
N PRO A 249 -2.53 11.73 -2.94
CA PRO A 249 -3.73 10.93 -3.09
C PRO A 249 -4.13 10.30 -1.75
N GLU A 250 -5.43 10.28 -1.50
CA GLU A 250 -6.09 9.61 -0.40
C GLU A 250 -7.08 8.59 -0.99
N GLY A 251 -7.25 7.43 -0.36
CA GLY A 251 -8.09 6.36 -0.93
C GLY A 251 -7.35 5.44 -1.91
N THR A 252 -8.11 4.76 -2.76
CA THR A 252 -7.61 3.78 -3.75
C THR A 252 -7.71 4.29 -5.20
N GLN A 253 -8.09 5.57 -5.37
CA GLN A 253 -8.23 6.22 -6.67
C GLN A 253 -6.89 6.80 -7.11
N GLY A 254 -6.57 6.60 -8.39
CA GLY A 254 -5.32 6.97 -9.01
C GLY A 254 -5.38 8.26 -9.82
N LEU A 255 -4.94 8.15 -11.07
CA LEU A 255 -4.92 9.24 -12.05
C LEU A 255 -6.10 9.16 -13.03
N GLU A 256 -7.27 8.72 -12.57
CA GLU A 256 -8.45 8.61 -13.43
C GLU A 256 -8.92 9.98 -13.91
N TYR A 257 -9.35 10.05 -15.17
CA TYR A 257 -10.00 11.25 -15.70
C TYR A 257 -11.46 11.32 -15.25
N LYS A 258 -11.83 12.42 -14.57
CA LYS A 258 -13.18 12.64 -14.01
C LYS A 258 -13.91 13.83 -14.62
N GLY A 259 -13.44 14.31 -15.76
CA GLY A 259 -13.98 15.50 -16.41
C GLY A 259 -13.17 16.75 -16.08
N GLU A 260 -13.73 17.90 -16.44
CA GLU A 260 -13.04 19.20 -16.40
C GLU A 260 -13.26 19.97 -15.09
N ASP A 261 -14.02 19.41 -14.15
CA ASP A 261 -14.26 20.02 -12.84
C ASP A 261 -13.25 19.52 -11.81
N TRP A 262 -12.45 20.44 -11.25
CA TRP A 262 -11.50 20.15 -10.18
C TRP A 262 -12.16 19.49 -8.96
N ALA A 263 -13.41 19.85 -8.64
CA ALA A 263 -14.12 19.28 -7.50
C ALA A 263 -14.30 17.76 -7.62
N ALA A 264 -14.29 17.22 -8.84
CA ALA A 264 -14.37 15.79 -9.08
C ALA A 264 -13.08 15.03 -8.73
N TYR A 265 -11.96 15.71 -8.48
CA TYR A 265 -10.65 15.14 -8.12
C TYR A 265 -10.38 15.17 -6.61
N SER A 266 -11.45 15.10 -5.80
CA SER A 266 -11.40 15.33 -4.35
C SER A 266 -10.54 14.33 -3.56
N TRP A 267 -10.13 13.21 -4.17
CA TRP A 267 -9.25 12.24 -3.51
C TRP A 267 -7.79 12.71 -3.47
N PHE A 268 -7.39 13.68 -4.29
CA PHE A 268 -6.12 14.36 -4.08
C PHE A 268 -6.28 15.40 -2.97
N GLU A 269 -5.56 15.21 -1.87
CA GLU A 269 -5.40 16.19 -0.80
C GLU A 269 -4.32 17.22 -1.22
N PRO A 270 -4.70 18.47 -1.54
CA PRO A 270 -3.74 19.48 -1.91
C PRO A 270 -3.11 20.11 -0.65
N LYS A 271 -1.78 20.17 -0.59
CA LYS A 271 -1.03 20.77 0.54
C LYS A 271 -1.02 22.31 0.52
N SER A 272 -1.55 22.91 -0.54
CA SER A 272 -1.87 24.33 -0.62
C SER A 272 -3.07 24.53 -1.55
N LYS A 273 -3.76 25.68 -1.45
CA LYS A 273 -4.91 25.96 -2.32
C LYS A 273 -4.49 25.93 -3.80
N PRO A 274 -5.03 25.00 -4.62
CA PRO A 274 -4.65 24.92 -6.04
C PRO A 274 -5.02 26.20 -6.79
N LYS A 275 -4.13 26.69 -7.66
CA LYS A 275 -4.48 27.70 -8.66
C LYS A 275 -5.24 27.06 -9.82
N LYS A 276 -6.00 27.87 -10.57
CA LYS A 276 -6.78 27.40 -11.71
C LYS A 276 -5.94 26.69 -12.77
N ASP A 277 -4.78 27.26 -13.11
CA ASP A 277 -3.90 26.66 -14.13
C ASP A 277 -3.22 25.38 -13.62
N GLU A 278 -2.87 25.32 -12.34
CA GLU A 278 -2.30 24.12 -11.70
C GLU A 278 -3.33 22.97 -11.68
N ALA A 279 -4.58 23.26 -11.30
CA ALA A 279 -5.68 22.30 -11.34
C ALA A 279 -5.96 21.81 -12.77
N ARG A 280 -5.99 22.73 -13.74
CA ARG A 280 -6.15 22.41 -15.16
C ARG A 280 -5.06 21.47 -15.67
N ARG A 281 -3.81 21.64 -15.22
CA ARG A 281 -2.69 20.77 -15.61
C ARG A 281 -2.89 19.33 -15.15
N LEU A 282 -3.41 19.11 -13.94
CA LEU A 282 -3.75 17.74 -13.48
C LEU A 282 -4.84 17.13 -14.36
N ILE A 283 -5.90 17.89 -14.64
CA ILE A 283 -7.00 17.46 -15.50
C ILE A 283 -6.49 17.12 -16.91
N GLU A 284 -5.59 17.94 -17.46
CA GLU A 284 -4.97 17.69 -18.76
C GLU A 284 -4.14 16.40 -18.76
N LEU A 285 -3.35 16.16 -17.70
CA LEU A 285 -2.59 14.93 -17.54
C LEU A 285 -3.49 13.70 -17.52
N THR A 286 -4.52 13.69 -16.65
CA THR A 286 -5.42 12.53 -16.53
C THR A 286 -6.22 12.32 -17.81
N ARG A 287 -6.67 13.39 -18.48
CA ARG A 287 -7.33 13.34 -19.79
C ARG A 287 -6.42 12.74 -20.85
N LEU A 288 -5.17 13.19 -20.95
CA LEU A 288 -4.21 12.68 -21.93
C LEU A 288 -3.98 11.17 -21.73
N ILE A 289 -3.80 10.73 -20.47
CA ILE A 289 -3.63 9.31 -20.12
C ILE A 289 -4.82 8.46 -20.60
N HIS A 290 -6.05 8.97 -20.46
CA HIS A 290 -7.28 8.17 -20.64
C HIS A 290 -7.97 8.33 -22.00
N LYS A 291 -7.77 9.46 -22.70
CA LYS A 291 -8.58 9.84 -23.87
C LYS A 291 -7.77 10.02 -25.15
N ALA A 292 -6.47 10.27 -25.06
CA ALA A 292 -5.64 10.41 -26.24
C ALA A 292 -5.29 9.03 -26.84
N ASP A 293 -5.17 8.96 -28.16
CA ASP A 293 -4.55 7.80 -28.81
C ASP A 293 -3.05 7.71 -28.47
N ASP A 294 -2.41 6.58 -28.81
CA ASP A 294 -1.01 6.32 -28.44
C ASP A 294 0.00 7.21 -29.17
N GLU A 295 -0.33 7.73 -30.35
CA GLU A 295 0.54 8.66 -31.05
C GLU A 295 0.52 10.02 -30.35
N GLN A 296 -0.67 10.52 -30.06
CA GLN A 296 -0.87 11.76 -29.31
C GLN A 296 -0.25 11.69 -27.92
N PHE A 297 -0.50 10.62 -27.17
CA PHE A 297 0.07 10.45 -25.83
C PHE A 297 1.60 10.51 -25.85
N ARG A 298 2.26 9.79 -26.77
CA ARG A 298 3.73 9.81 -26.88
C ARG A 298 4.29 11.18 -27.24
N ARG A 299 3.55 11.98 -28.02
CA ARG A 299 3.96 13.35 -28.37
C ARG A 299 3.78 14.33 -27.21
N GLU A 300 2.72 14.19 -26.43
CA GLU A 300 2.27 15.22 -25.49
C GLU A 300 2.62 14.94 -24.01
N ILE A 301 2.81 13.68 -23.62
CA ILE A 301 2.98 13.31 -22.20
C ILE A 301 4.21 14.00 -21.57
N GLY A 302 5.28 14.14 -22.34
CA GLY A 302 6.51 14.80 -21.89
C GLY A 302 6.37 16.29 -21.64
N ALA A 303 5.25 16.93 -22.00
CA ALA A 303 4.95 18.32 -21.65
C ALA A 303 4.21 18.44 -20.30
N LEU A 304 3.66 17.35 -19.78
CA LEU A 304 2.86 17.31 -18.55
C LEU A 304 3.56 16.56 -17.43
N LEU A 305 4.26 15.48 -17.74
CA LEU A 305 4.94 14.60 -16.80
C LEU A 305 6.45 14.59 -17.09
N ASP A 306 7.26 14.65 -16.05
CA ASP A 306 8.68 14.35 -16.15
C ASP A 306 8.89 12.83 -16.31
N THR A 307 8.94 12.37 -17.56
CA THR A 307 8.99 10.94 -17.87
C THR A 307 10.28 10.26 -17.45
N ASP A 308 11.40 11.00 -17.41
CA ASP A 308 12.69 10.46 -17.01
C ASP A 308 12.72 10.26 -15.50
N GLN A 309 12.21 11.23 -14.73
CA GLN A 309 12.02 11.05 -13.29
C GLN A 309 11.06 9.88 -13.00
N PHE A 310 9.91 9.85 -13.69
CA PHE A 310 8.94 8.77 -13.49
C PHE A 310 9.51 7.38 -13.80
N ALA A 311 10.42 7.26 -14.77
CA ALA A 311 11.13 6.01 -15.03
C ALA A 311 11.96 5.56 -13.82
N GLY A 312 12.65 6.49 -13.14
CA GLY A 312 13.34 6.22 -11.87
C GLY A 312 12.38 5.81 -10.74
N PHE A 313 11.25 6.52 -10.60
CA PHE A 313 10.21 6.19 -9.61
C PHE A 313 9.61 4.80 -9.82
N LEU A 314 9.29 4.44 -11.07
CA LEU A 314 8.77 3.13 -11.43
C LEU A 314 9.84 2.04 -11.25
N ALA A 315 11.10 2.32 -11.62
CA ALA A 315 12.21 1.39 -11.45
C ALA A 315 12.46 1.06 -9.98
N ALA A 316 12.50 2.06 -9.10
CA ALA A 316 12.68 1.86 -7.67
C ALA A 316 11.54 1.04 -7.05
N ASN A 317 10.27 1.38 -7.31
CA ASN A 317 9.12 0.59 -6.84
C ASN A 317 9.18 -0.87 -7.31
N THR A 318 9.52 -1.08 -8.60
CA THR A 318 9.60 -2.42 -9.19
C THR A 318 10.76 -3.24 -8.64
N LEU A 319 11.94 -2.63 -8.49
CA LEU A 319 13.11 -3.27 -7.88
C LEU A 319 12.79 -3.72 -6.45
N LEU A 320 12.16 -2.83 -5.67
CA LEU A 320 11.79 -3.09 -4.29
C LEU A 320 10.58 -4.01 -4.13
N ALA A 321 9.87 -4.37 -5.21
CA ALA A 321 8.55 -5.01 -5.12
C ALA A 321 7.63 -4.30 -4.12
N ASN A 322 7.61 -2.95 -4.19
CA ASN A 322 6.80 -2.11 -3.31
C ASN A 322 5.36 -2.08 -3.81
N MET A 323 4.55 -3.05 -3.40
CA MET A 323 3.18 -3.19 -3.91
C MET A 323 2.16 -2.32 -3.16
N ASP A 324 2.47 -1.83 -1.96
CA ASP A 324 1.67 -0.84 -1.23
C ASP A 324 1.91 0.58 -1.78
N SER A 325 1.66 0.75 -3.08
CA SER A 325 2.10 1.92 -3.84
C SER A 325 1.25 2.15 -5.09
N PHE A 326 1.75 3.01 -5.99
CA PHE A 326 1.28 3.18 -7.35
C PHE A 326 1.18 1.87 -8.16
N LEU A 327 1.84 0.78 -7.73
CA LEU A 327 1.74 -0.54 -8.36
C LEU A 327 0.46 -1.33 -8.03
N THR A 328 -0.28 -1.00 -6.96
CA THR A 328 -1.54 -1.70 -6.63
C THR A 328 -2.67 -0.73 -6.31
N GLN A 329 -2.59 -0.05 -5.16
CA GLN A 329 -3.72 0.71 -4.60
C GLN A 329 -3.63 2.23 -4.90
N VAL A 330 -2.75 2.62 -5.83
CA VAL A 330 -2.55 4.01 -6.30
C VAL A 330 -2.45 5.08 -5.19
N HIS A 331 -1.84 4.72 -4.06
CA HIS A 331 -1.50 5.62 -2.95
C HIS A 331 0.00 5.56 -2.62
N ASN A 332 0.41 6.14 -1.49
CA ASN A 332 1.80 6.17 -1.00
C ASN A 332 2.79 6.88 -1.96
N TYR A 333 2.35 8.00 -2.54
CA TYR A 333 3.20 8.95 -3.23
C TYR A 333 2.69 10.38 -3.03
N TYR A 334 3.49 11.37 -3.39
CA TYR A 334 3.03 12.73 -3.66
C TYR A 334 3.21 13.02 -5.14
N LEU A 335 2.30 13.81 -5.69
CA LEU A 335 2.40 14.37 -7.02
C LEU A 335 2.69 15.87 -6.88
N TYR A 336 3.83 16.31 -7.40
CA TYR A 336 4.23 17.71 -7.31
C TYR A 336 4.36 18.33 -8.70
N LEU A 337 3.77 19.52 -8.87
CA LEU A 337 3.95 20.37 -10.04
C LEU A 337 4.66 21.65 -9.56
N PRO A 338 5.97 21.80 -9.81
CA PRO A 338 6.66 23.05 -9.53
C PRO A 338 6.10 24.18 -10.40
N PRO A 339 6.23 25.45 -9.95
CA PRO A 339 5.84 26.58 -10.77
C PRO A 339 6.69 26.62 -12.06
N PRO A 340 6.18 27.19 -13.15
CA PRO A 340 6.99 27.46 -14.33
C PRO A 340 8.23 28.29 -13.94
N SER A 341 9.42 27.73 -14.14
CA SER A 341 10.70 28.39 -13.85
C SER A 341 11.38 28.80 -15.15
N ASN A 342 12.06 29.94 -15.11
CA ASN A 342 12.62 30.56 -16.29
C ASN A 342 13.90 29.86 -16.78
N LYS A 343 14.61 29.05 -15.95
CA LYS A 343 15.96 28.55 -16.32
C LYS A 343 16.45 27.20 -15.74
N LEU A 344 15.81 26.56 -14.75
CA LEU A 344 16.45 25.44 -14.01
C LEU A 344 15.57 24.22 -13.68
N GLN A 345 14.25 24.24 -13.93
CA GLN A 345 13.33 23.18 -13.47
C GLN A 345 12.32 22.80 -14.54
N SER A 346 11.92 21.52 -14.58
CA SER A 346 10.81 21.07 -15.41
C SER A 346 9.49 21.57 -14.79
N ASP A 347 8.66 22.26 -15.57
CA ASP A 347 7.31 22.72 -15.21
C ASP A 347 6.27 21.58 -15.31
N LYS A 348 6.73 20.37 -14.94
CA LYS A 348 6.05 19.10 -15.20
C LYS A 348 5.79 18.40 -13.88
N PHE A 349 4.79 17.53 -13.86
CA PHE A 349 4.52 16.69 -12.72
C PHE A 349 5.69 15.75 -12.43
N VAL A 350 6.00 15.59 -11.15
CA VAL A 350 7.00 14.69 -10.61
C VAL A 350 6.36 13.85 -9.49
N PHE A 351 6.70 12.56 -9.42
CA PHE A 351 6.27 11.65 -8.36
C PHE A 351 7.32 11.61 -7.24
N LEU A 352 6.87 11.67 -5.99
CA LEU A 352 7.71 11.58 -4.81
C LEU A 352 7.24 10.38 -3.96
N PRO A 353 8.11 9.43 -3.58
CA PRO A 353 7.71 8.26 -2.82
C PRO A 353 7.29 8.63 -1.39
N TRP A 354 6.35 7.87 -0.84
CA TRP A 354 5.92 7.99 0.55
C TRP A 354 5.63 6.60 1.14
N ASP A 355 5.73 6.46 2.46
CA ASP A 355 5.37 5.27 3.24
C ASP A 355 5.81 3.91 2.65
N LEU A 356 7.12 3.60 2.80
CA LEU A 356 7.76 2.45 2.16
C LEU A 356 7.99 1.25 3.10
N ASP A 357 7.28 1.15 4.22
CA ASP A 357 7.48 0.09 5.23
C ASP A 357 7.05 -1.30 4.73
N LEU A 358 6.08 -1.38 3.81
CA LEU A 358 5.61 -2.61 3.18
C LEU A 358 6.31 -2.97 1.85
N SER A 359 7.49 -2.39 1.61
CA SER A 359 8.36 -2.74 0.49
C SER A 359 9.11 -4.07 0.70
N MET A 360 9.88 -4.51 -0.29
CA MET A 360 10.69 -5.73 -0.25
C MET A 360 9.86 -7.00 0.01
N GLY A 361 8.75 -7.12 -0.73
CA GLY A 361 7.85 -8.27 -0.67
C GLY A 361 7.00 -8.36 0.60
N ALA A 362 6.87 -7.26 1.35
CA ALA A 362 6.15 -7.23 2.62
C ALA A 362 4.63 -7.03 2.49
N PHE A 363 4.15 -6.53 1.35
CA PHE A 363 2.73 -6.28 1.12
C PHE A 363 1.95 -7.56 0.79
N PHE A 364 1.36 -8.14 1.82
CA PHE A 364 0.70 -9.46 1.80
C PHE A 364 -0.56 -9.56 0.91
N MET A 365 -1.09 -8.44 0.41
CA MET A 365 -2.29 -8.43 -0.45
C MET A 365 -1.98 -8.55 -1.95
N ALA A 366 -0.69 -8.49 -2.34
CA ALA A 366 -0.25 -8.59 -3.74
C ALA A 366 0.45 -9.92 -4.08
N GLY A 367 0.22 -10.96 -3.27
CA GLY A 367 0.83 -12.29 -3.44
C GLY A 367 1.77 -12.68 -2.31
N SER A 368 2.32 -13.90 -2.41
CA SER A 368 3.34 -14.38 -1.47
C SER A 368 4.66 -13.66 -1.69
N ALA A 369 5.51 -13.65 -0.66
CA ALA A 369 6.79 -12.99 -0.78
C ALA A 369 7.71 -13.64 -1.83
N GLU A 370 7.61 -14.95 -2.05
CA GLU A 370 8.31 -15.65 -3.14
C GLU A 370 7.84 -15.16 -4.52
N GLN A 371 6.52 -14.97 -4.70
CA GLN A 371 5.98 -14.41 -5.93
C GLN A 371 6.49 -12.97 -6.15
N LEU A 372 6.55 -12.17 -5.09
CA LEU A 372 7.02 -10.78 -5.15
C LEU A 372 8.54 -10.67 -5.38
N GLN A 373 9.35 -11.64 -4.96
CA GLN A 373 10.76 -11.74 -5.36
C GLN A 373 10.88 -11.88 -6.89
N GLU A 374 9.92 -12.56 -7.53
CA GLU A 374 9.88 -12.75 -8.96
C GLU A 374 9.09 -11.67 -9.74
N LEU A 375 8.64 -10.59 -9.09
CA LEU A 375 7.82 -9.54 -9.71
C LEU A 375 8.30 -9.14 -11.12
N SER A 376 7.38 -9.15 -12.09
CA SER A 376 7.70 -8.85 -13.48
C SER A 376 8.15 -7.40 -13.65
N ILE A 377 9.29 -7.18 -14.31
CA ILE A 377 9.73 -5.82 -14.67
C ILE A 377 8.95 -5.26 -15.86
N SER A 378 8.33 -6.10 -16.67
CA SER A 378 7.54 -5.69 -17.85
C SER A 378 6.06 -5.46 -17.50
N HIS A 379 5.59 -5.99 -16.38
CA HIS A 379 4.23 -5.76 -15.87
C HIS A 379 4.24 -5.76 -14.33
N PRO A 380 4.77 -4.69 -13.71
CA PRO A 380 5.02 -4.65 -12.26
C PRO A 380 3.80 -4.27 -11.42
N HIS A 381 2.63 -4.04 -12.02
CA HIS A 381 1.43 -3.56 -11.35
C HIS A 381 0.32 -4.61 -11.33
N VAL A 382 -0.58 -4.46 -10.36
CA VAL A 382 -1.81 -5.25 -10.24
C VAL A 382 -2.92 -4.55 -11.01
N GLY A 383 -3.69 -5.33 -11.78
CA GLY A 383 -4.80 -4.79 -12.57
C GLY A 383 -4.32 -3.83 -13.66
N GLU A 384 -5.25 -3.00 -14.16
CA GLU A 384 -4.94 -2.02 -15.20
C GLU A 384 -4.24 -0.79 -14.60
N ASN A 385 -3.11 -0.39 -15.18
CA ASN A 385 -2.48 0.91 -14.92
C ASN A 385 -2.12 1.59 -16.24
N LYS A 386 -3.07 2.35 -16.79
CA LYS A 386 -2.94 2.99 -18.11
C LYS A 386 -1.67 3.84 -18.26
N LEU A 387 -1.22 4.52 -17.21
CA LEU A 387 -0.01 5.33 -17.31
C LEU A 387 1.22 4.43 -17.50
N ILE A 388 1.39 3.41 -16.65
CA ILE A 388 2.52 2.48 -16.74
C ILE A 388 2.48 1.71 -18.07
N GLU A 389 1.32 1.15 -18.43
CA GLU A 389 1.17 0.32 -19.63
C GLU A 389 1.54 1.10 -20.91
N ARG A 390 1.03 2.33 -21.04
CA ARG A 390 1.29 3.16 -22.23
C ARG A 390 2.72 3.67 -22.29
N LEU A 391 3.33 3.95 -21.14
CA LEU A 391 4.74 4.33 -21.08
C LEU A 391 5.67 3.14 -21.38
N LEU A 392 5.39 1.94 -20.85
CA LEU A 392 6.19 0.74 -21.16
C LEU A 392 6.00 0.27 -22.61
N ALA A 393 4.86 0.57 -23.25
CA ALA A 393 4.67 0.37 -24.68
C ALA A 393 5.44 1.39 -25.56
N TRP A 394 6.00 2.44 -24.96
CA TRP A 394 6.82 3.43 -25.67
C TRP A 394 8.31 3.10 -25.53
N ASP A 395 8.91 2.61 -26.63
CA ASP A 395 10.31 2.17 -26.69
C ASP A 395 11.35 3.09 -26.04
N LYS A 396 11.18 4.41 -26.15
CA LYS A 396 12.12 5.37 -25.52
C LYS A 396 12.04 5.29 -23.99
N PHE A 397 10.82 5.25 -23.46
CA PHE A 397 10.60 5.15 -22.02
C PHE A 397 11.00 3.77 -21.50
N ASP A 398 10.61 2.67 -22.16
CA ASP A 398 10.98 1.31 -21.72
C ASP A 398 12.50 1.13 -21.66
N ARG A 399 13.26 1.65 -22.63
CA ARG A 399 14.73 1.67 -22.56
C ARG A 399 15.23 2.42 -21.31
N THR A 400 14.75 3.64 -21.08
CA THR A 400 15.16 4.47 -19.94
C THR A 400 14.84 3.77 -18.61
N TYR A 401 13.65 3.20 -18.50
CA TYR A 401 13.21 2.43 -17.33
C TYR A 401 14.06 1.17 -17.10
N ARG A 402 14.35 0.38 -18.14
CA ARG A 402 15.21 -0.81 -18.03
C ARG A 402 16.65 -0.46 -17.69
N ASP A 403 17.15 0.67 -18.18
CA ASP A 403 18.48 1.17 -17.83
C ASP A 403 18.55 1.55 -16.34
N GLN A 404 17.51 2.22 -15.81
CA GLN A 404 17.36 2.48 -14.37
C GLN A 404 17.31 1.19 -13.55
N ILE A 405 16.51 0.20 -13.96
CA ILE A 405 16.46 -1.11 -13.29
C ILE A 405 17.84 -1.77 -13.27
N ARG A 406 18.58 -1.77 -14.38
CA ARG A 406 19.94 -2.34 -14.45
C ARG A 406 20.88 -1.61 -13.50
N GLN A 407 20.92 -0.28 -13.57
CA GLN A 407 21.79 0.55 -12.72
C GLN A 407 21.50 0.34 -11.23
N LEU A 408 20.23 0.34 -10.83
CA LEU A 408 19.86 0.13 -9.42
C LEU A 408 20.13 -1.31 -8.96
N THR A 409 19.96 -2.30 -9.85
CA THR A 409 20.31 -3.69 -9.52
C THR A 409 21.81 -3.83 -9.26
N GLU A 410 22.64 -3.18 -10.06
CA GLU A 410 24.10 -3.18 -9.89
C GLU A 410 24.56 -2.37 -8.67
N THR A 411 24.01 -1.18 -8.46
CA THR A 411 24.47 -0.25 -7.41
C THR A 411 23.84 -0.51 -6.05
N CYS A 412 22.55 -0.82 -5.99
CA CYS A 412 21.82 -1.04 -4.75
C CYS A 412 21.77 -2.52 -4.35
N PHE A 413 21.58 -3.46 -5.29
CA PHE A 413 21.43 -4.89 -4.94
C PHE A 413 22.72 -5.68 -5.21
N GLY A 414 23.72 -5.05 -5.84
CA GLY A 414 25.04 -5.61 -6.09
C GLY A 414 25.94 -5.68 -4.86
N ASP A 415 27.18 -6.14 -5.08
CA ASP A 415 28.10 -6.53 -4.01
C ASP A 415 28.68 -5.35 -3.20
N LYS A 416 28.34 -4.10 -3.58
CA LYS A 416 28.69 -2.88 -2.84
C LYS A 416 27.46 -2.10 -2.37
N GLY A 417 26.26 -2.63 -2.59
CA GLY A 417 24.99 -1.99 -2.31
C GLY A 417 24.43 -2.30 -0.93
N LEU A 418 23.10 -2.36 -0.83
CA LEU A 418 22.35 -2.63 0.38
C LEU A 418 22.75 -3.96 1.01
N THR A 419 22.81 -5.04 0.24
CA THR A 419 23.02 -6.41 0.73
C THR A 419 24.30 -6.57 1.54
N THR A 420 25.38 -5.92 1.10
CA THR A 420 26.73 -6.13 1.67
C THR A 420 27.23 -4.97 2.51
N LYS A 421 26.71 -3.75 2.30
CA LYS A 421 27.18 -2.54 2.98
C LYS A 421 26.13 -2.01 3.95
N SER A 422 24.99 -1.55 3.43
CA SER A 422 24.03 -0.81 4.23
C SER A 422 23.30 -1.69 5.23
N LEU A 423 22.72 -2.81 4.79
CA LEU A 423 21.89 -3.68 5.63
C LEU A 423 22.68 -4.21 6.86
N PRO A 424 23.89 -4.78 6.72
CA PRO A 424 24.67 -5.22 7.89
C PRO A 424 25.02 -4.08 8.84
N ALA A 425 25.37 -2.89 8.30
CA ALA A 425 25.71 -1.73 9.13
C ALA A 425 24.50 -1.23 9.93
N VAL A 426 23.31 -1.14 9.31
CA VAL A 426 22.08 -0.74 9.99
C VAL A 426 21.69 -1.79 11.04
N GLN A 427 21.70 -3.07 10.69
CA GLN A 427 21.40 -4.16 11.63
C GLN A 427 22.35 -4.15 12.83
N ALA A 428 23.64 -3.89 12.62
CA ALA A 428 24.61 -3.77 13.70
C ALA A 428 24.30 -2.56 14.61
N ALA A 429 23.99 -1.41 14.03
CA ALA A 429 23.65 -0.19 14.79
C ALA A 429 22.36 -0.34 15.61
N LEU A 430 21.37 -1.09 15.11
CA LEU A 430 20.04 -1.22 15.73
C LEU A 430 19.85 -2.50 16.55
N LYS A 431 20.84 -3.40 16.59
CA LYS A 431 20.75 -4.74 17.19
C LYS A 431 20.10 -4.73 18.57
N ASP A 432 20.60 -3.88 19.46
CA ASP A 432 20.14 -3.83 20.85
C ASP A 432 18.75 -3.21 20.96
N LEU A 433 18.44 -2.18 20.17
CA LEU A 433 17.12 -1.53 20.15
C LEU A 433 16.04 -2.48 19.62
N ILE A 434 16.32 -3.23 18.56
CA ILE A 434 15.40 -4.25 18.01
C ILE A 434 15.16 -5.35 19.05
N ALA A 435 16.21 -5.83 19.73
CA ALA A 435 16.07 -6.83 20.77
C ALA A 435 15.24 -6.34 21.97
N GLN A 436 15.38 -5.07 22.34
CA GLN A 436 14.55 -4.45 23.39
C GLN A 436 13.09 -4.32 22.95
N ASP A 437 12.84 -3.89 21.71
CA ASP A 437 11.48 -3.79 21.16
C ASP A 437 10.77 -5.15 21.09
N ALA A 438 11.48 -6.19 20.68
CA ALA A 438 10.94 -7.56 20.70
C ALA A 438 10.54 -7.99 22.13
N LYS A 439 11.36 -7.65 23.14
CA LYS A 439 11.02 -7.93 24.55
C LYS A 439 9.79 -7.14 25.02
N ARG A 440 9.70 -5.85 24.67
CA ARG A 440 8.53 -5.01 25.00
C ARG A 440 7.25 -5.55 24.35
N ALA A 441 7.32 -5.94 23.07
CA ALA A 441 6.19 -6.52 22.35
C ALA A 441 5.74 -7.85 22.98
N ALA A 442 6.68 -8.73 23.34
CA ALA A 442 6.37 -9.99 24.02
C ALA A 442 5.73 -9.77 25.41
N ALA A 443 6.22 -8.79 26.17
CA ALA A 443 5.63 -8.44 27.46
C ALA A 443 4.21 -7.87 27.33
N ALA A 444 3.95 -7.01 26.34
CA ALA A 444 2.63 -6.48 26.05
C ALA A 444 1.64 -7.59 25.65
N GLN A 445 2.09 -8.56 24.86
CA GLN A 445 1.31 -9.74 24.49
C GLN A 445 0.99 -10.64 25.70
N ALA A 446 1.98 -10.89 26.57
CA ALA A 446 1.80 -11.69 27.78
C ALA A 446 0.82 -11.03 28.77
N ALA A 447 0.71 -9.70 28.77
CA ALA A 447 -0.23 -8.95 29.59
C ALA A 447 -1.68 -8.94 29.05
N GLY A 448 -2.00 -9.76 28.04
CA GLY A 448 -3.34 -9.82 27.44
C GLY A 448 -3.63 -8.71 26.44
N GLY A 449 -2.62 -7.91 26.05
CA GLY A 449 -2.72 -7.06 24.87
C GLY A 449 -2.74 -7.93 23.60
N PRO A 450 -3.48 -7.57 22.54
CA PRO A 450 -3.33 -8.25 21.26
C PRO A 450 -1.85 -8.17 20.86
N GLY A 451 -1.23 -9.35 20.68
CA GLY A 451 0.15 -9.44 20.20
C GLY A 451 0.31 -8.62 18.92
N GLY A 452 1.43 -7.91 18.80
CA GLY A 452 1.67 -6.99 17.69
C GLY A 452 1.38 -7.65 16.35
N PHE A 453 0.48 -7.04 15.58
CA PHE A 453 0.12 -7.48 14.25
C PHE A 453 1.23 -7.07 13.26
N GLY A 454 2.35 -7.80 13.24
CA GLY A 454 3.31 -7.72 12.13
C GLY A 454 2.76 -8.45 10.90
N PRO A 455 3.22 -8.21 9.66
CA PRO A 455 2.59 -8.80 8.48
C PRO A 455 3.14 -10.23 8.23
N GLY A 456 2.36 -11.30 8.05
CA GLY A 456 0.91 -11.47 8.00
C GLY A 456 0.33 -12.14 9.26
N PHE A 457 0.14 -11.30 10.28
CA PHE A 457 -0.52 -11.51 11.58
C PHE A 457 0.24 -12.41 12.59
N GLY A 458 1.58 -12.43 12.46
CA GLY A 458 2.61 -13.00 13.40
C GLY A 458 3.05 -14.44 13.08
N PRO A 459 4.25 -14.97 13.49
CA PRO A 459 5.37 -14.33 14.18
C PRO A 459 6.59 -14.15 13.25
N GLY A 460 7.00 -12.90 13.07
CA GLY A 460 8.37 -12.50 12.71
C GLY A 460 8.89 -12.82 11.29
N PRO A 461 10.07 -12.27 10.93
CA PRO A 461 10.75 -12.58 9.68
C PRO A 461 11.12 -14.07 9.64
N GLY A 462 10.69 -14.78 8.60
CA GLY A 462 10.97 -16.22 8.42
C GLY A 462 10.08 -17.20 9.20
N GLY A 463 9.09 -16.75 9.98
CA GLY A 463 8.13 -17.63 10.67
C GLY A 463 6.78 -17.77 9.95
N PRO A 464 6.03 -18.88 10.14
CA PRO A 464 4.74 -19.08 9.47
C PRO A 464 3.67 -18.16 10.07
N GLY A 465 3.39 -17.05 9.37
CA GLY A 465 2.23 -16.23 9.65
C GLY A 465 0.96 -16.68 8.93
N MET A 466 -0.18 -16.19 9.43
CA MET A 466 -1.52 -16.45 8.88
C MET A 466 -1.59 -16.21 7.37
N PHE A 467 -0.79 -15.27 6.85
CA PHE A 467 -0.70 -14.96 5.41
C PHE A 467 0.70 -15.24 4.80
N GLY A 468 1.45 -16.18 5.38
CA GLY A 468 2.83 -16.46 5.01
C GLY A 468 3.82 -15.53 5.71
N GLY A 469 5.03 -16.05 5.96
CA GLY A 469 6.12 -15.27 6.56
C GLY A 469 6.77 -14.34 5.54
N GLN A 470 7.29 -13.20 6.00
CA GLN A 470 8.16 -12.37 5.17
C GLN A 470 9.56 -12.99 5.10
N PRO A 471 10.21 -13.01 3.93
CA PRO A 471 11.59 -13.46 3.79
C PRO A 471 12.50 -12.52 4.57
N SER A 472 13.65 -13.04 4.97
CA SER A 472 14.73 -12.16 5.43
C SER A 472 15.07 -11.17 4.33
N LEU A 473 15.53 -9.96 4.69
CA LEU A 473 15.90 -8.96 3.71
C LEU A 473 17.05 -9.44 2.82
N GLU A 474 18.00 -10.19 3.40
CA GLU A 474 19.09 -10.82 2.66
C GLU A 474 18.56 -11.76 1.58
N THR A 475 17.59 -12.61 1.95
CA THR A 475 16.96 -13.55 1.02
C THR A 475 16.23 -12.80 -0.09
N PHE A 476 15.44 -11.79 0.26
CA PHE A 476 14.73 -10.97 -0.72
C PHE A 476 15.70 -10.29 -1.69
N LEU A 477 16.72 -9.60 -1.19
CA LEU A 477 17.67 -8.85 -2.02
C LEU A 477 18.40 -9.76 -3.02
N VAL A 478 18.88 -10.93 -2.56
CA VAL A 478 19.57 -11.91 -3.42
C VAL A 478 18.61 -12.47 -4.47
N LYS A 479 17.44 -12.97 -4.06
CA LYS A 479 16.46 -13.59 -4.98
C LYS A 479 15.91 -12.58 -5.98
N ARG A 480 15.70 -11.34 -5.55
CA ARG A 480 15.22 -10.26 -6.41
C ARG A 480 16.27 -9.87 -7.45
N ARG A 481 17.56 -9.78 -7.07
CA ARG A 481 18.67 -9.56 -8.01
C ARG A 481 18.75 -10.68 -9.05
N GLU A 482 18.66 -11.94 -8.63
CA GLU A 482 18.65 -13.10 -9.53
C GLU A 482 17.49 -13.01 -10.53
N SER A 483 16.27 -12.74 -10.05
CA SER A 483 15.08 -12.61 -10.88
C SER A 483 15.22 -11.49 -11.92
N ILE A 484 15.62 -10.29 -11.50
CA ILE A 484 15.76 -9.14 -12.41
C ILE A 484 16.85 -9.41 -13.44
N THR A 485 17.97 -10.00 -13.04
CA THR A 485 19.05 -10.36 -13.98
C THR A 485 18.55 -11.32 -15.07
N ALA A 486 17.78 -12.35 -14.70
CA ALA A 486 17.17 -13.27 -15.65
C ALA A 486 16.15 -12.58 -16.57
N GLN A 487 15.35 -11.66 -16.03
CA GLN A 487 14.36 -10.90 -16.81
C GLN A 487 15.03 -9.94 -17.81
N LEU A 488 16.09 -9.23 -17.41
CA LEU A 488 16.88 -8.37 -18.30
C LEU A 488 17.60 -9.16 -19.38
N ALA A 489 18.02 -10.40 -19.09
CA ALA A 489 18.62 -11.32 -20.06
C ALA A 489 17.59 -12.00 -20.99
N GLY A 490 16.28 -11.81 -20.74
CA GLY A 490 15.21 -12.45 -21.51
C GLY A 490 15.03 -13.95 -21.22
N THR A 491 15.68 -14.49 -20.18
CA THR A 491 15.57 -15.91 -19.79
C THR A 491 14.39 -16.17 -18.83
N SER A 492 13.76 -15.12 -18.32
CA SER A 492 12.54 -15.17 -17.52
C SER A 492 11.61 -14.00 -17.87
N ARG A 493 10.30 -14.18 -17.68
CA ARG A 493 9.30 -13.10 -17.78
C ARG A 493 8.93 -12.51 -16.41
N GLY A 494 9.45 -13.09 -15.32
CA GLY A 494 8.98 -12.82 -13.97
C GLY A 494 7.54 -13.26 -13.73
N LYS A 495 6.97 -12.79 -12.64
CA LYS A 495 5.58 -13.04 -12.22
C LYS A 495 4.80 -11.75 -12.25
N THR A 496 3.73 -11.72 -13.02
CA THR A 496 2.72 -10.66 -12.96
C THR A 496 2.03 -10.72 -11.60
N PRO A 497 1.96 -9.63 -10.84
CA PRO A 497 1.32 -9.63 -9.54
C PRO A 497 -0.20 -9.65 -9.69
N GLY A 498 -0.90 -10.12 -8.66
CA GLY A 498 -2.36 -10.12 -8.60
C GLY A 498 -2.84 -9.88 -7.17
N MET A 499 -4.10 -9.47 -7.01
CA MET A 499 -4.71 -9.44 -5.68
C MET A 499 -4.84 -10.87 -5.16
N SER A 500 -4.04 -11.22 -4.16
CA SER A 500 -4.00 -12.54 -3.53
C SER A 500 -3.45 -12.37 -2.13
N PHE A 501 -4.08 -12.99 -1.13
CA PHE A 501 -3.50 -13.06 0.20
C PHE A 501 -2.46 -14.21 0.22
N GLY A 502 -1.31 -14.04 0.86
CA GLY A 502 -0.24 -15.05 0.80
C GLY A 502 -0.57 -16.34 1.57
N ARG A 503 -0.28 -17.53 1.01
CA ARG A 503 0.01 -18.75 1.80
C ARG A 503 1.06 -19.59 1.04
N PRO A 504 2.09 -20.15 1.71
CA PRO A 504 3.08 -21.00 1.04
C PRO A 504 2.55 -22.43 0.83
N GLY A 505 2.78 -22.99 -0.37
CA GLY A 505 2.71 -24.44 -0.62
C GLY A 505 1.46 -24.91 -1.38
N GLY A 506 1.57 -25.01 -2.71
CA GLY A 506 0.55 -25.57 -3.58
C GLY A 506 0.96 -25.64 -5.05
N GLY A 507 2.23 -25.91 -5.32
CA GLY A 507 2.72 -26.18 -6.67
C GLY A 507 2.36 -27.61 -7.10
N GLY A 508 1.10 -27.83 -7.47
CA GLY A 508 0.65 -29.02 -8.20
C GLY A 508 0.19 -28.64 -9.62
N PRO A 509 0.29 -29.54 -10.61
CA PRO A 509 -0.07 -29.23 -12.00
C PRO A 509 -1.60 -29.07 -12.12
N GLY A 510 -2.04 -27.83 -11.96
CA GLY A 510 -3.42 -27.37 -11.95
C GLY A 510 -3.43 -26.04 -11.23
N GLY A 511 -3.22 -24.95 -11.97
CA GLY A 511 -3.04 -23.61 -11.41
C GLY A 511 -4.20 -23.21 -10.49
N GLY A 512 -4.02 -23.35 -9.18
CA GLY A 512 -4.96 -22.90 -8.17
C GLY A 512 -4.59 -21.48 -7.73
N GLY A 513 -5.19 -20.48 -8.39
CA GLY A 513 -5.15 -19.10 -7.92
C GLY A 513 -5.90 -18.93 -6.59
N PHE A 514 -5.52 -17.93 -5.81
CA PHE A 514 -6.20 -17.56 -4.57
C PHE A 514 -7.50 -16.83 -4.92
N GLY A 515 -8.62 -17.52 -4.81
CA GLY A 515 -9.93 -16.90 -4.83
C GLY A 515 -10.77 -17.37 -3.64
N PRO A 516 -11.83 -16.64 -3.25
CA PRO A 516 -12.69 -16.99 -2.11
C PRO A 516 -13.17 -18.45 -2.12
N GLY A 517 -13.32 -19.05 -3.31
CA GLY A 517 -13.67 -20.45 -3.48
C GLY A 517 -12.66 -21.43 -2.88
N ASN A 518 -11.37 -21.21 -3.05
CA ASN A 518 -10.35 -22.08 -2.45
C ASN A 518 -10.33 -22.00 -0.92
N PHE A 519 -10.87 -20.92 -0.34
CA PHE A 519 -10.89 -20.70 1.11
C PHE A 519 -12.17 -21.15 1.78
N HIS A 520 -13.29 -21.16 1.06
CA HIS A 520 -14.61 -21.35 1.65
C HIS A 520 -15.34 -22.59 1.12
N ALA A 521 -14.96 -23.15 -0.04
CA ALA A 521 -15.56 -24.39 -0.54
C ALA A 521 -15.51 -25.53 0.48
N PRO A 522 -14.40 -25.77 1.22
CA PRO A 522 -14.37 -26.79 2.27
C PRO A 522 -15.36 -26.53 3.41
N GLN A 523 -15.59 -25.28 3.81
CA GLN A 523 -16.51 -24.89 4.87
C GLN A 523 -17.97 -25.00 4.42
N PHE A 524 -18.25 -24.69 3.15
CA PHE A 524 -19.55 -24.94 2.53
C PHE A 524 -19.87 -26.44 2.50
N LEU A 525 -18.93 -27.27 2.04
CA LEU A 525 -19.07 -28.73 2.07
C LEU A 525 -19.27 -29.22 3.51
N ALA A 526 -18.39 -28.84 4.45
CA ALA A 526 -18.50 -29.27 5.84
C ALA A 526 -19.82 -28.85 6.53
N SER A 527 -20.47 -27.79 6.07
CA SER A 527 -21.71 -27.27 6.67
C SER A 527 -22.98 -27.81 6.04
N ALA A 528 -22.91 -28.35 4.81
CA ALA A 528 -24.08 -28.67 4.00
C ALA A 528 -24.09 -30.08 3.38
N ASP A 529 -22.93 -30.73 3.21
CA ASP A 529 -22.80 -32.11 2.70
C ASP A 529 -23.31 -33.09 3.78
N ALA A 530 -24.62 -33.37 3.75
CA ALA A 530 -25.30 -34.11 4.80
C ALA A 530 -25.14 -35.62 4.60
N ASP A 531 -25.07 -36.06 3.35
CA ASP A 531 -24.87 -37.47 2.98
C ASP A 531 -23.39 -37.89 2.86
N LYS A 532 -22.46 -36.92 2.96
CA LYS A 532 -21.01 -37.08 2.96
C LYS A 532 -20.46 -37.60 1.64
N ASP A 533 -21.11 -37.27 0.52
CA ASP A 533 -20.68 -37.65 -0.82
C ASP A 533 -19.63 -36.69 -1.42
N GLN A 534 -19.21 -35.67 -0.65
CA GLN A 534 -18.25 -34.62 -1.03
C GLN A 534 -18.73 -33.73 -2.17
N LYS A 535 -20.05 -33.68 -2.40
CA LYS A 535 -20.72 -32.75 -3.29
C LYS A 535 -21.87 -32.07 -2.54
N LEU A 536 -22.46 -31.04 -3.14
CA LEU A 536 -23.68 -30.42 -2.62
C LEU A 536 -24.81 -30.61 -3.62
N SER A 537 -25.83 -31.38 -3.25
CA SER A 537 -27.09 -31.39 -4.00
C SER A 537 -27.77 -30.02 -3.94
N ARG A 538 -28.68 -29.77 -4.89
CA ARG A 538 -29.51 -28.54 -4.89
C ARG A 538 -30.23 -28.32 -3.56
N LYS A 539 -30.72 -29.42 -2.97
CA LYS A 539 -31.42 -29.38 -1.69
C LYS A 539 -30.48 -28.95 -0.56
N GLU A 540 -29.30 -29.56 -0.44
CA GLU A 540 -28.32 -29.25 0.61
C GLU A 540 -27.81 -27.81 0.53
N PHE A 541 -27.52 -27.32 -0.68
CA PHE A 541 -27.06 -25.95 -0.89
C PHE A 541 -28.13 -24.91 -0.51
N LEU A 542 -29.39 -25.15 -0.87
CA LEU A 542 -30.50 -24.26 -0.51
C LEU A 542 -30.87 -24.36 0.98
N ASP A 543 -30.76 -25.54 1.58
CA ASP A 543 -30.97 -25.73 3.02
C ASP A 543 -29.91 -24.99 3.84
N LEU A 544 -28.64 -24.96 3.39
CA LEU A 544 -27.60 -24.13 4.00
C LEU A 544 -27.97 -22.64 3.97
N SER A 545 -28.43 -22.13 2.82
CA SER A 545 -28.85 -20.73 2.70
C SER A 545 -30.02 -20.38 3.63
N THR A 546 -30.97 -21.30 3.78
CA THR A 546 -32.15 -21.15 4.66
C THR A 546 -31.72 -21.18 6.13
N LYS A 547 -30.76 -22.05 6.46
CA LYS A 547 -30.17 -22.12 7.80
C LYS A 547 -29.49 -20.81 8.17
N TRP A 548 -28.66 -20.26 7.28
CA TRP A 548 -28.01 -18.97 7.50
C TRP A 548 -29.00 -17.83 7.68
N LEU A 549 -30.02 -17.73 6.81
CA LEU A 549 -31.06 -16.71 6.96
C LEU A 549 -31.70 -16.74 8.36
N ARG A 550 -32.01 -17.93 8.88
CA ARG A 550 -32.59 -18.10 10.22
C ARG A 550 -31.60 -17.83 11.36
N GLU A 551 -30.34 -18.17 11.20
CA GLU A 551 -29.32 -18.06 12.25
C GLU A 551 -28.75 -16.64 12.36
N TRP A 552 -28.74 -15.90 11.24
CA TRP A 552 -28.16 -14.58 11.13
C TRP A 552 -29.18 -13.46 11.40
N ASP A 553 -30.48 -13.71 11.17
CA ASP A 553 -31.60 -12.81 11.49
C ASP A 553 -31.82 -12.78 13.01
N LYS A 554 -31.08 -11.91 13.71
CA LYS A 554 -31.06 -11.84 15.18
C LYS A 554 -32.30 -11.12 15.70
N ASP A 555 -32.81 -10.14 14.96
CA ASP A 555 -33.99 -9.38 15.33
C ASP A 555 -35.33 -10.04 14.93
N LYS A 556 -35.25 -11.13 14.15
CA LYS A 556 -36.36 -11.98 13.69
C LYS A 556 -37.34 -11.25 12.79
N ASN A 557 -36.86 -10.28 12.01
CA ASN A 557 -37.68 -9.47 11.13
C ASN A 557 -37.93 -10.13 9.75
N GLY A 558 -37.29 -11.27 9.47
CA GLY A 558 -37.44 -12.02 8.21
C GLY A 558 -36.58 -11.49 7.05
N SER A 559 -35.62 -10.62 7.34
CA SER A 559 -34.62 -10.07 6.43
C SER A 559 -33.25 -10.02 7.12
N LEU A 560 -32.17 -9.83 6.35
CA LEU A 560 -30.84 -9.61 6.90
C LEU A 560 -30.32 -8.24 6.47
N ASP A 561 -29.82 -7.47 7.44
CA ASP A 561 -29.06 -6.26 7.15
C ASP A 561 -27.56 -6.55 6.92
N GLU A 562 -26.79 -5.51 6.57
CA GLU A 562 -25.37 -5.64 6.28
C GLU A 562 -24.57 -6.18 7.47
N ASP A 563 -24.92 -5.80 8.71
CA ASP A 563 -24.19 -6.19 9.91
C ASP A 563 -24.50 -7.64 10.30
N GLU A 564 -25.75 -8.07 10.17
CA GLU A 564 -26.16 -9.46 10.35
C GLU A 564 -25.47 -10.38 9.33
N ILE A 565 -25.37 -9.98 8.07
CA ILE A 565 -24.65 -10.72 7.03
C ILE A 565 -23.15 -10.81 7.38
N LYS A 566 -22.51 -9.69 7.73
CA LYS A 566 -21.08 -9.67 8.11
C LYS A 566 -20.80 -10.58 9.30
N ASN A 567 -21.60 -10.47 10.36
CA ASN A 567 -21.41 -11.25 11.57
C ASN A 567 -21.67 -12.73 11.31
N GLY A 568 -22.74 -13.06 10.58
CA GLY A 568 -23.06 -14.41 10.20
C GLY A 568 -21.99 -15.10 9.37
N LEU A 569 -21.39 -14.38 8.41
CA LEU A 569 -20.23 -14.87 7.64
C LEU A 569 -18.99 -15.10 8.52
N ASN A 570 -18.73 -14.21 9.48
CA ASN A 570 -17.64 -14.41 10.44
C ASN A 570 -17.86 -15.64 11.31
N GLU A 571 -19.09 -15.88 11.77
CA GLU A 571 -19.46 -17.05 12.58
C GLU A 571 -19.41 -18.35 11.78
N SER A 572 -19.85 -18.32 10.52
CA SER A 572 -20.06 -19.52 9.70
C SER A 572 -18.82 -19.92 8.89
N LEU A 573 -18.01 -18.94 8.46
CA LEU A 573 -16.86 -19.16 7.57
C LEU A 573 -15.53 -18.72 8.19
N GLY A 574 -15.53 -18.15 9.41
CA GLY A 574 -14.33 -17.78 10.13
C GLY A 574 -13.50 -18.98 10.58
N PRO A 575 -12.23 -18.78 10.98
CA PRO A 575 -11.40 -19.87 11.49
C PRO A 575 -12.03 -20.48 12.78
N PRO A 576 -11.96 -21.81 12.98
CA PRO A 576 -12.47 -22.44 14.20
C PRO A 576 -11.81 -21.85 15.45
N PRO A 577 -12.51 -21.77 16.59
CA PRO A 577 -12.00 -21.15 17.83
C PRO A 577 -10.64 -21.68 18.33
N ASN A 578 -10.23 -22.87 17.90
CA ASN A 578 -9.01 -23.56 18.32
C ASN A 578 -8.03 -23.92 17.19
N ALA A 579 -8.20 -23.38 15.97
CA ALA A 579 -7.41 -23.80 14.81
C ALA A 579 -6.13 -22.98 14.55
N ALA A 580 -5.90 -21.88 15.27
CA ALA A 580 -4.66 -21.13 15.14
C ALA A 580 -3.60 -21.67 16.12
N PRO A 581 -2.39 -22.04 15.65
CA PRO A 581 -1.27 -22.30 16.55
C PRO A 581 -1.04 -21.09 17.45
N GLY A 582 -1.19 -21.26 18.77
CA GLY A 582 -0.97 -20.19 19.75
C GLY A 582 -2.22 -19.45 20.25
N GLY A 583 -3.44 -19.94 19.99
CA GLY A 583 -4.65 -19.39 20.62
C GLY A 583 -5.04 -17.99 20.14
N PHE A 584 -4.66 -17.64 18.90
CA PHE A 584 -4.99 -16.37 18.27
C PHE A 584 -6.51 -16.20 18.13
N LYS A 585 -7.04 -15.11 18.71
CA LYS A 585 -8.41 -14.65 18.49
C LYS A 585 -8.33 -13.37 17.65
N PRO A 586 -8.89 -13.33 16.42
CA PRO A 586 -8.94 -12.11 15.62
C PRO A 586 -9.63 -10.98 16.41
N PRO A 587 -9.29 -9.70 16.17
CA PRO A 587 -10.08 -8.58 16.66
C PRO A 587 -11.55 -8.78 16.32
N ALA A 588 -12.45 -8.30 17.18
CA ALA A 588 -13.88 -8.35 16.91
C ALA A 588 -14.14 -7.85 15.48
N GLY A 589 -14.82 -8.69 14.69
CA GLY A 589 -15.26 -8.54 13.31
C GLY A 589 -14.22 -8.30 12.21
N PHE A 590 -12.95 -8.61 12.49
CA PHE A 590 -11.99 -8.96 11.45
C PHE A 590 -12.20 -10.43 11.02
N GLY A 591 -12.74 -10.66 9.83
CA GLY A 591 -13.05 -12.00 9.30
C GLY A 591 -13.72 -11.98 7.91
N PRO A 592 -14.18 -13.13 7.38
CA PRO A 592 -14.79 -13.23 6.05
C PRO A 592 -15.95 -12.27 5.81
N GLY A 593 -16.70 -11.92 6.84
CA GLY A 593 -17.77 -10.92 6.77
C GLY A 593 -17.32 -9.56 6.27
N MET A 594 -16.12 -9.11 6.63
CA MET A 594 -15.57 -7.84 6.16
C MET A 594 -15.43 -7.78 4.63
N PHE A 595 -15.03 -8.90 4.02
CA PHE A 595 -14.71 -8.96 2.60
C PHE A 595 -15.87 -9.48 1.74
N LEU A 596 -16.68 -10.38 2.30
CA LEU A 596 -17.77 -11.05 1.60
C LEU A 596 -19.14 -10.43 1.88
N GLY A 597 -19.30 -9.71 3.00
CA GLY A 597 -20.60 -9.16 3.41
C GLY A 597 -21.17 -8.11 2.45
N PRO A 598 -20.46 -7.00 2.18
CA PRO A 598 -20.93 -5.99 1.25
C PRO A 598 -21.25 -6.51 -0.18
N PRO A 599 -20.41 -7.33 -0.84
CA PRO A 599 -20.75 -7.85 -2.16
C PRO A 599 -21.91 -8.87 -2.11
N LEU A 600 -22.04 -9.65 -1.03
CA LEU A 600 -23.17 -10.57 -0.84
C LEU A 600 -24.50 -9.81 -0.70
N LEU A 601 -24.53 -8.78 0.15
CA LEU A 601 -25.71 -7.93 0.31
C LEU A 601 -26.07 -7.28 -1.02
N LYS A 602 -25.11 -6.68 -1.72
CA LYS A 602 -25.34 -6.07 -3.03
C LYS A 602 -25.88 -7.03 -4.09
N ALA A 603 -25.50 -8.32 -4.02
CA ALA A 603 -25.99 -9.34 -4.94
C ALA A 603 -27.41 -9.82 -4.57
N ALA A 604 -27.75 -9.81 -3.28
CA ALA A 604 -29.03 -10.25 -2.76
C ALA A 604 -30.10 -9.15 -2.78
N ASP A 605 -29.75 -7.92 -2.41
CA ASP A 605 -30.61 -6.74 -2.34
C ASP A 605 -30.98 -6.24 -3.74
N THR A 606 -32.09 -6.75 -4.28
CA THR A 606 -32.53 -6.46 -5.65
C THR A 606 -33.37 -5.19 -5.74
N ASP A 607 -34.09 -4.85 -4.66
CA ASP A 607 -34.92 -3.66 -4.58
C ASP A 607 -34.19 -2.42 -4.04
N LYS A 608 -32.95 -2.60 -3.55
CA LYS A 608 -32.01 -1.58 -3.06
C LYS A 608 -32.49 -0.89 -1.79
N ASP A 609 -33.14 -1.63 -0.91
CA ASP A 609 -33.61 -1.13 0.39
C ASP A 609 -32.54 -1.22 1.50
N GLY A 610 -31.36 -1.77 1.19
CA GLY A 610 -30.22 -1.88 2.10
C GLY A 610 -30.21 -3.14 2.95
N LYS A 611 -31.12 -4.09 2.69
CA LYS A 611 -31.21 -5.40 3.36
C LYS A 611 -31.61 -6.47 2.34
N THR A 612 -31.72 -7.72 2.77
CA THR A 612 -32.21 -8.80 1.91
C THR A 612 -33.35 -9.55 2.56
N SER A 613 -34.49 -9.59 1.86
CA SER A 613 -35.64 -10.39 2.26
C SER A 613 -35.41 -11.89 2.04
N LYS A 614 -36.19 -12.74 2.71
CA LYS A 614 -36.21 -14.19 2.46
C LYS A 614 -36.37 -14.55 0.98
N THR A 615 -37.19 -13.81 0.24
CA THR A 615 -37.48 -14.07 -1.17
C THR A 615 -36.23 -13.83 -2.03
N GLU A 616 -35.57 -12.70 -1.81
CA GLU A 616 -34.35 -12.31 -2.50
C GLU A 616 -33.18 -13.25 -2.18
N TRP A 617 -32.99 -13.58 -0.91
CA TRP A 617 -31.96 -14.51 -0.46
C TRP A 617 -32.11 -15.88 -1.11
N THR A 618 -33.34 -16.42 -1.12
CA THR A 618 -33.62 -17.72 -1.75
C THR A 618 -33.42 -17.67 -3.27
N ALA A 619 -33.79 -16.56 -3.91
CA ALA A 619 -33.63 -16.36 -5.35
C ALA A 619 -32.14 -16.27 -5.75
N LEU A 620 -31.31 -15.59 -4.97
CA LEU A 620 -29.87 -15.49 -5.19
C LEU A 620 -29.20 -16.87 -5.16
N PHE A 621 -29.38 -17.63 -4.07
CA PHE A 621 -28.76 -18.96 -3.93
C PHE A 621 -29.30 -19.96 -4.96
N GLY A 622 -30.58 -19.89 -5.31
CA GLY A 622 -31.15 -20.68 -6.39
C GLY A 622 -30.54 -20.34 -7.76
N THR A 623 -30.24 -19.07 -8.00
CA THR A 623 -29.57 -18.60 -9.21
C THR A 623 -28.12 -19.05 -9.27
N TRP A 624 -27.39 -18.92 -8.16
CA TRP A 624 -26.00 -19.38 -8.04
C TRP A 624 -25.86 -20.87 -8.28
N PHE A 625 -26.70 -21.70 -7.64
CA PHE A 625 -26.66 -23.14 -7.85
C PHE A 625 -26.76 -23.49 -9.35
N LYS A 626 -27.76 -22.92 -10.05
CA LYS A 626 -27.96 -23.14 -11.48
C LYS A 626 -26.80 -22.62 -12.33
N GLN A 627 -26.13 -21.55 -11.91
CA GLN A 627 -25.00 -20.97 -12.64
C GLN A 627 -23.71 -21.77 -12.46
N TRP A 628 -23.54 -22.39 -11.29
CA TRP A 628 -22.32 -23.07 -10.87
C TRP A 628 -22.31 -24.55 -11.26
N ASP A 629 -23.48 -25.20 -11.34
CA ASP A 629 -23.64 -26.58 -11.87
C ASP A 629 -23.40 -26.56 -13.39
N LYS A 630 -22.13 -26.71 -13.79
CA LYS A 630 -21.72 -26.75 -15.20
C LYS A 630 -21.89 -28.13 -15.78
N GLY A 631 -21.82 -29.17 -14.95
CA GLY A 631 -22.10 -30.56 -15.32
C GLY A 631 -23.57 -30.81 -15.65
N ASN A 632 -24.48 -29.95 -15.18
CA ASN A 632 -25.93 -30.12 -15.25
C ASN A 632 -26.35 -31.48 -14.67
N ASP A 633 -25.74 -31.86 -13.55
CA ASP A 633 -25.98 -33.12 -12.83
C ASP A 633 -26.76 -32.91 -11.52
N ASP A 634 -27.25 -31.69 -11.27
CA ASP A 634 -28.00 -31.25 -10.08
C ASP A 634 -27.19 -31.38 -8.79
N ARG A 635 -25.86 -31.32 -8.91
CA ARG A 635 -24.90 -31.31 -7.80
C ARG A 635 -23.79 -30.29 -8.08
N LEU A 636 -23.14 -29.82 -7.02
CA LEU A 636 -21.93 -29.01 -7.11
C LEU A 636 -20.76 -29.80 -6.54
N ASP A 637 -19.80 -30.15 -7.39
CA ASP A 637 -18.54 -30.69 -6.91
C ASP A 637 -17.61 -29.59 -6.34
N ASN A 638 -16.51 -30.00 -5.72
CA ASN A 638 -15.56 -29.06 -5.11
C ASN A 638 -14.97 -28.05 -6.13
N ALA A 639 -14.79 -28.44 -7.40
CA ALA A 639 -14.23 -27.56 -8.43
C ALA A 639 -15.27 -26.52 -8.89
N GLU A 640 -16.52 -26.94 -9.08
CA GLU A 640 -17.65 -26.06 -9.41
C GLU A 640 -17.96 -25.09 -8.27
N LEU A 641 -17.90 -25.57 -7.02
CA LEU A 641 -18.07 -24.73 -5.83
C LEU A 641 -16.96 -23.69 -5.70
N ILE A 642 -15.70 -24.09 -5.92
CA ILE A 642 -14.56 -23.16 -5.96
C ILE A 642 -14.76 -22.10 -7.06
N ALA A 643 -15.07 -22.51 -8.28
CA ALA A 643 -15.25 -21.60 -9.40
C ALA A 643 -16.45 -20.65 -9.18
N GLY A 644 -17.54 -21.17 -8.64
CA GLY A 644 -18.74 -20.42 -8.31
C GLY A 644 -18.51 -19.35 -7.25
N LEU A 645 -17.89 -19.72 -6.13
CA LEU A 645 -17.50 -18.78 -5.07
C LEU A 645 -16.50 -17.73 -5.58
N ASN A 646 -15.56 -18.11 -6.44
CA ASN A 646 -14.67 -17.15 -7.11
C ASN A 646 -15.43 -16.20 -8.03
N SER A 647 -16.50 -16.66 -8.70
CA SER A 647 -17.33 -15.81 -9.55
C SER A 647 -18.26 -14.88 -8.76
N ALA A 648 -18.73 -15.29 -7.58
CA ALA A 648 -19.61 -14.48 -6.75
C ALA A 648 -18.86 -13.44 -5.92
N PHE A 649 -17.64 -13.77 -5.51
CA PHE A 649 -16.89 -12.97 -4.53
C PHE A 649 -15.51 -12.51 -5.04
N GLY A 650 -15.07 -12.97 -6.21
CA GLY A 650 -13.88 -12.49 -6.88
C GLY A 650 -14.11 -11.22 -7.70
N PRO A 651 -13.05 -10.63 -8.27
CA PRO A 651 -13.17 -9.44 -9.10
C PRO A 651 -14.05 -9.71 -10.35
N PRO A 652 -14.75 -8.69 -10.89
CA PRO A 652 -15.70 -8.87 -11.99
C PRO A 652 -15.09 -9.50 -13.25
N PRO A 653 -15.86 -10.28 -14.04
CA PRO A 653 -15.39 -10.84 -15.30
C PRO A 653 -14.94 -9.74 -16.27
N GLY A 654 -13.71 -9.84 -16.77
CA GLY A 654 -13.07 -8.83 -17.65
C GLY A 654 -12.02 -7.94 -16.97
N LEU A 655 -11.87 -8.04 -15.64
CA LEU A 655 -10.81 -7.41 -14.84
C LEU A 655 -9.90 -8.45 -14.15
N GLY A 656 -9.74 -9.63 -14.77
CA GLY A 656 -8.83 -10.70 -14.34
C GLY A 656 -7.87 -11.11 -15.46
N PRO A 657 -6.73 -11.76 -15.13
CA PRO A 657 -5.70 -12.14 -16.12
C PRO A 657 -6.25 -13.10 -17.18
N PRO A 658 -5.56 -13.27 -18.34
CA PRO A 658 -5.99 -14.17 -19.41
C PRO A 658 -6.14 -15.60 -18.86
N GLY A 659 -7.36 -16.14 -18.86
CA GLY A 659 -7.68 -17.47 -18.32
C GLY A 659 -9.07 -17.61 -17.70
N PHE A 660 -9.79 -16.51 -17.49
CA PHE A 660 -11.13 -16.49 -16.87
C PHE A 660 -12.31 -16.72 -17.85
N GLY A 661 -12.06 -17.23 -19.07
CA GLY A 661 -13.11 -17.70 -19.97
C GLY A 661 -13.26 -19.23 -19.90
N PRO A 662 -14.42 -19.80 -20.28
CA PRO A 662 -14.50 -21.26 -20.49
C PRO A 662 -13.40 -21.68 -21.48
N PRO A 663 -12.89 -22.92 -21.39
CA PRO A 663 -11.84 -23.41 -22.29
C PRO A 663 -12.27 -23.14 -23.75
N ARG A 664 -11.36 -22.54 -24.54
CA ARG A 664 -11.55 -22.50 -25.99
C ARG A 664 -11.82 -23.94 -26.45
N ALA A 665 -12.90 -24.14 -27.21
CA ALA A 665 -13.13 -25.39 -27.91
C ALA A 665 -11.85 -25.75 -28.69
N PRO A 666 -11.45 -27.04 -28.73
CA PRO A 666 -10.26 -27.44 -29.45
C PRO A 666 -10.37 -26.95 -30.90
N GLU A 667 -9.40 -26.15 -31.32
CA GLU A 667 -9.27 -25.74 -32.72
C GLU A 667 -9.27 -26.99 -33.58
N SER A 668 -10.30 -27.12 -34.43
CA SER A 668 -10.31 -28.11 -35.50
C SER A 668 -9.03 -27.93 -36.31
N LYS A 669 -8.25 -29.01 -36.46
CA LYS A 669 -7.04 -29.06 -37.27
C LYS A 669 -7.27 -28.34 -38.62
N PRO A 670 -6.31 -27.52 -39.10
CA PRO A 670 -6.41 -26.97 -40.44
C PRO A 670 -6.40 -28.10 -41.46
N ASP A 671 -7.39 -28.09 -42.36
CA ASP A 671 -7.43 -28.94 -43.54
C ASP A 671 -6.13 -28.76 -44.34
N THR A 672 -5.37 -29.85 -44.45
CA THR A 672 -4.28 -29.96 -45.41
C THR A 672 -4.89 -29.92 -46.81
N PRO A 673 -4.53 -28.97 -47.69
CA PRO A 673 -4.94 -29.06 -49.09
C PRO A 673 -4.24 -30.27 -49.71
N ARG A 674 -5.03 -31.17 -50.29
CA ARG A 674 -4.51 -32.25 -51.15
C ARG A 674 -3.77 -31.63 -52.32
N GLN A 675 -2.52 -32.04 -52.50
CA GLN A 675 -1.97 -32.35 -53.82
C GLN A 675 -1.55 -33.82 -53.82
#